data_AF-A0A1J6HI50-F1
#
_entry.id   AF-A0A1J6HI50-F1
#
_cell.length_a   1.000
_cell.length_b   1.000
_cell.length_c   1.000
_cell.angle_alpha   90.00
_cell.angle_beta   90.00
_cell.angle_gamma   90.00
#
_symmetry.space_group_name_H-M   'P 1'
#
loop_
_entity.id
_entity.type
_entity.pdbx_description
1 polymer ?
#
loop_
_entity_poly.entity_id
_entity_poly.type
_entity_poly.pdbx_seq_one_letter_code
_entity_poly.pdbx_strand_id
1 'polypeptide(L)'
;MKEHVALSARSEQPAGPDKLFPLAYAHWYAASLFLDAGHPATEVLGRLGIDAEGWRACHERYAQLHFASTSWVASAYRRDGLQPPEQDRGLFEHLTANGLSRQPVAKPFSMQDELARLRRTVEANPHIGPFADATWIAQYLGERRMPTIRYVHDGVHVRVDGAPICDRKGIPLAGIDPLSFRQLGERWFRDDKRVYGQGETQTTLFWFVARNADPDSFKVLNERYAADKAAGYYITNLRLPTEDPGTFEVMGYDYGHGPTSRFHIERSDYARDSRKVYAFGVTIEGADPSTFQAIGDEGLYFADKDSIYFKNQPIPEADRASFTCASEAGQYLAYDKDRPYWAGKAQSISAAIEQWRTYFEARPELGGTWWHRGKAQQAAGQTETLEPRPLGGPFFSDGKRVLIRPRRPDDGEWISLDHFDHASFRPIVDVFGQDRHGLRYFLPGLEAYGQEPVKDSDPASFVTIAGGWFKDSRQAYYLDSAAPMPALAVVKADLKSFEVLGGAYARDAKGLIVEGKRKRDIADPHVVVALGHAFARMGQVLLYRGRPVARSGKVDGATARGVHDEVLIDAGGHLLIGSRYRKPVPGLDPATFRFLNRRFAVDNDHVYALTDDALLVCHEVDRAFISTDGGYAVRDRHARFHVSGSSVYRTPLAGDQGSTSNL
;
A
#
# COMPACT_ATOMS: atom_id res chain seq x y z
N MET A 1 -7.13 -38.91 45.28
CA MET A 1 -7.95 -40.13 45.14
C MET A 1 -9.18 -39.76 44.33
N LYS A 2 -9.29 -40.32 43.11
CA LYS A 2 -10.39 -40.21 42.10
C LYS A 2 -10.54 -38.83 41.44
N GLU A 3 -10.47 -38.65 40.12
CA GLU A 3 -10.45 -39.55 38.98
C GLU A 3 -9.60 -38.94 37.85
N HIS A 4 -8.59 -39.68 37.46
CA HIS A 4 -7.72 -39.48 36.31
C HIS A 4 -8.04 -40.66 35.36
N VAL A 5 -8.05 -40.40 34.05
CA VAL A 5 -7.98 -41.40 32.96
C VAL A 5 -9.28 -42.16 32.66
N ALA A 6 -10.04 -41.64 31.69
CA ALA A 6 -10.88 -42.45 30.81
C ALA A 6 -11.07 -41.74 29.45
N LEU A 7 -10.02 -41.67 28.64
CA LEU A 7 -10.11 -41.56 27.18
C LEU A 7 -9.02 -42.46 26.60
N SER A 8 -9.20 -43.75 26.87
CA SER A 8 -8.47 -44.83 26.20
C SER A 8 -9.09 -45.04 24.82
N ALA A 9 -8.24 -44.89 23.80
CA ALA A 9 -8.24 -45.64 22.55
C ALA A 9 -9.61 -45.88 21.87
N ARG A 10 -10.00 -44.95 20.99
CA ARG A 10 -10.39 -45.40 19.64
C ARG A 10 -9.12 -45.50 18.81
N SER A 11 -8.54 -46.70 18.81
CA SER A 11 -7.63 -47.13 17.76
C SER A 11 -8.45 -47.22 16.46
N GLU A 12 -8.55 -46.13 15.72
CA GLU A 12 -8.70 -46.28 14.29
C GLU A 12 -7.34 -46.75 13.80
N GLN A 13 -7.29 -47.98 13.28
CA GLN A 13 -6.18 -48.45 12.46
C GLN A 13 -5.83 -47.35 11.45
N PRO A 14 -4.55 -47.15 11.10
CA PRO A 14 -4.20 -46.24 10.01
C PRO A 14 -5.06 -46.63 8.81
N ALA A 15 -5.86 -45.68 8.33
CA ALA A 15 -6.75 -45.90 7.22
C ALA A 15 -5.92 -46.49 6.07
N GLY A 16 -6.20 -47.74 5.69
CA GLY A 16 -5.53 -48.37 4.56
C GLY A 16 -5.65 -47.47 3.32
N PRO A 17 -4.75 -47.62 2.33
CA PRO A 17 -4.77 -46.80 1.12
C PRO A 17 -6.15 -46.73 0.44
N ASP A 18 -6.97 -47.78 0.58
CA ASP A 18 -8.36 -47.84 0.09
C ASP A 18 -9.30 -46.76 0.63
N LYS A 19 -9.10 -46.28 1.86
CA LYS A 19 -9.95 -45.23 2.45
C LYS A 19 -9.52 -43.82 2.05
N LEU A 20 -8.21 -43.60 1.84
CA LEU A 20 -7.65 -42.29 1.49
C LEU A 20 -7.61 -42.05 -0.01
N PHE A 21 -7.43 -43.12 -0.77
CA PHE A 21 -7.40 -43.15 -2.24
C PHE A 21 -8.41 -44.19 -2.75
N PRO A 22 -9.73 -43.93 -2.63
CA PRO A 22 -10.76 -44.89 -3.01
C PRO A 22 -10.89 -45.10 -4.52
N LEU A 23 -10.21 -44.28 -5.34
CA LEU A 23 -10.31 -44.27 -6.80
C LEU A 23 -8.96 -44.56 -7.47
N ALA A 24 -8.98 -45.16 -8.65
CA ALA A 24 -7.81 -45.15 -9.51
C ALA A 24 -7.46 -43.70 -9.89
N TYR A 25 -6.17 -43.34 -9.89
CA TYR A 25 -5.72 -41.97 -10.13
C TYR A 25 -6.23 -41.42 -11.47
N ALA A 26 -6.20 -42.24 -12.52
CA ALA A 26 -6.67 -41.84 -13.85
C ALA A 26 -8.16 -41.51 -13.87
N HIS A 27 -8.99 -42.27 -13.14
CA HIS A 27 -10.44 -42.01 -13.06
C HIS A 27 -10.74 -40.75 -12.24
N TRP A 28 -10.04 -40.54 -11.12
CA TRP A 28 -10.13 -39.30 -10.34
C TRP A 28 -9.72 -38.08 -11.18
N TYR A 29 -8.63 -38.19 -11.94
CA TYR A 29 -8.15 -37.08 -12.75
C TYR A 29 -9.09 -36.79 -13.93
N ALA A 30 -9.61 -37.81 -14.61
CA ALA A 30 -10.63 -37.64 -15.66
C ALA A 30 -11.89 -36.96 -15.12
N ALA A 31 -12.39 -37.40 -13.96
CA ALA A 31 -13.52 -36.75 -13.28
C ALA A 31 -13.22 -35.27 -12.97
N SER A 32 -12.01 -34.97 -12.51
CA SER A 32 -11.59 -33.59 -12.25
C SER A 32 -11.66 -32.72 -13.51
N LEU A 33 -11.21 -33.24 -14.67
CA LEU A 33 -11.33 -32.50 -15.94
C LEU A 33 -12.78 -32.25 -16.35
N PHE A 34 -13.68 -33.21 -16.17
CA PHE A 34 -15.12 -33.01 -16.46
C PHE A 34 -15.77 -32.00 -15.50
N LEU A 35 -15.40 -32.02 -14.20
CA LEU A 35 -15.85 -31.01 -13.24
C LEU A 35 -15.31 -29.61 -13.60
N ASP A 36 -14.03 -29.51 -13.97
CA ASP A 36 -13.41 -28.26 -14.43
C ASP A 36 -14.07 -27.73 -15.72
N ALA A 37 -14.58 -28.63 -16.57
CA ALA A 37 -15.35 -28.31 -17.76
C ALA A 37 -16.82 -27.96 -17.45
N GLY A 38 -17.22 -27.96 -16.18
CA GLY A 38 -18.54 -27.52 -15.73
C GLY A 38 -19.65 -28.55 -15.87
N HIS A 39 -19.33 -29.84 -16.07
CA HIS A 39 -20.33 -30.91 -16.10
C HIS A 39 -20.92 -31.16 -14.70
N PRO A 40 -22.19 -31.59 -14.57
CA PRO A 40 -22.86 -31.70 -13.28
C PRO A 40 -22.15 -32.67 -12.32
N ALA A 41 -21.76 -32.18 -11.14
CA ALA A 41 -21.02 -32.97 -10.15
C ALA A 41 -21.77 -34.23 -9.72
N THR A 42 -23.09 -34.19 -9.63
CA THR A 42 -23.93 -35.36 -9.30
C THR A 42 -23.79 -36.49 -10.32
N GLU A 43 -23.62 -36.15 -11.60
CA GLU A 43 -23.47 -37.14 -12.68
C GLU A 43 -22.03 -37.63 -12.76
N VAL A 44 -21.04 -36.73 -12.68
CA VAL A 44 -19.62 -37.08 -12.75
C VAL A 44 -19.22 -37.96 -11.58
N LEU A 45 -19.58 -37.57 -10.35
CA LEU A 45 -19.26 -38.34 -9.14
C LEU A 45 -20.11 -39.62 -9.04
N GLY A 46 -21.36 -39.58 -9.52
CA GLY A 46 -22.23 -40.75 -9.61
C GLY A 46 -21.61 -41.89 -10.43
N ARG A 47 -20.95 -41.58 -11.55
CA ARG A 47 -20.20 -42.56 -12.36
C ARG A 47 -19.02 -43.19 -11.62
N LEU A 48 -18.46 -42.51 -10.64
CA LEU A 48 -17.40 -43.03 -9.77
C LEU A 48 -17.91 -43.79 -8.55
N GLY A 49 -19.23 -43.78 -8.29
CA GLY A 49 -19.80 -44.34 -7.08
C GLY A 49 -19.38 -43.62 -5.80
N ILE A 50 -19.04 -42.32 -5.90
CA ILE A 50 -18.63 -41.48 -4.77
C ILE A 50 -19.59 -40.30 -4.62
N ASP A 51 -19.83 -39.85 -3.39
CA ASP A 51 -20.60 -38.64 -3.12
C ASP A 51 -19.70 -37.39 -3.01
N ALA A 52 -20.32 -36.22 -2.85
CA ALA A 52 -19.60 -34.96 -2.76
C ALA A 52 -18.70 -34.86 -1.50
N GLU A 53 -19.10 -35.50 -0.40
CA GLU A 53 -18.32 -35.49 0.84
C GLU A 53 -17.08 -36.38 0.71
N GLY A 54 -17.23 -37.59 0.19
CA GLY A 54 -16.14 -38.51 -0.12
C GLY A 54 -15.18 -37.93 -1.15
N TRP A 55 -15.69 -37.28 -2.21
CA TRP A 55 -14.85 -36.55 -3.16
C TRP A 55 -14.02 -35.48 -2.45
N ARG A 56 -14.65 -34.62 -1.65
CA ARG A 56 -13.95 -33.57 -0.90
C ARG A 56 -12.89 -34.15 0.05
N ALA A 57 -13.19 -35.27 0.71
CA ALA A 57 -12.29 -35.92 1.65
C ALA A 57 -11.01 -36.47 0.98
N CYS A 58 -11.11 -36.99 -0.25
CA CYS A 58 -9.95 -37.51 -0.96
C CYS A 58 -9.28 -36.52 -1.91
N HIS A 59 -10.01 -35.53 -2.46
CA HIS A 59 -9.55 -34.65 -3.54
C HIS A 59 -8.25 -33.91 -3.21
N GLU A 60 -8.11 -33.38 -1.99
CA GLU A 60 -6.88 -32.71 -1.55
C GLU A 60 -5.68 -33.67 -1.55
N ARG A 61 -5.87 -34.92 -1.12
CA ARG A 61 -4.81 -35.94 -1.10
C ARG A 61 -4.34 -36.30 -2.49
N TYR A 62 -5.27 -36.47 -3.43
CA TYR A 62 -4.89 -36.67 -4.83
C TYR A 62 -4.15 -35.46 -5.42
N ALA A 63 -4.60 -34.23 -5.11
CA ALA A 63 -3.92 -33.02 -5.57
C ALA A 63 -2.49 -32.89 -5.01
N GLN A 64 -2.25 -33.27 -3.75
CA GLN A 64 -0.91 -33.29 -3.14
C GLN A 64 0.08 -34.18 -3.90
N LEU A 65 -0.39 -35.27 -4.54
CA LEU A 65 0.47 -36.15 -5.35
C LEU A 65 1.09 -35.44 -6.56
N HIS A 66 0.54 -34.29 -7.00
CA HIS A 66 1.17 -33.48 -8.06
C HIS A 66 2.52 -32.91 -7.63
N PHE A 67 2.73 -32.78 -6.32
CA PHE A 67 3.92 -32.26 -5.68
C PHE A 67 4.62 -33.35 -4.84
N ALA A 68 4.45 -34.63 -5.22
CA ALA A 68 4.95 -35.80 -4.47
C ALA A 68 6.44 -35.71 -4.10
N SER A 69 7.27 -35.12 -4.96
CA SER A 69 8.72 -34.97 -4.75
C SER A 69 9.11 -33.85 -3.76
N THR A 70 8.16 -33.01 -3.35
CA THR A 70 8.43 -31.85 -2.51
C THR A 70 8.50 -32.21 -1.02
N SER A 71 9.38 -31.54 -0.29
CA SER A 71 9.60 -31.80 1.15
C SER A 71 8.37 -31.51 2.01
N TRP A 72 7.51 -30.58 1.60
CA TRP A 72 6.30 -30.24 2.34
C TRP A 72 5.23 -31.35 2.22
N VAL A 73 5.06 -31.96 1.04
CA VAL A 73 4.17 -33.13 0.87
C VAL A 73 4.68 -34.30 1.67
N ALA A 74 5.98 -34.62 1.57
CA ALA A 74 6.60 -35.69 2.35
C ALA A 74 6.44 -35.48 3.87
N SER A 75 6.42 -34.23 4.34
CA SER A 75 6.20 -33.92 5.75
C SER A 75 4.73 -34.01 6.16
N ALA A 76 3.80 -33.61 5.29
CA ALA A 76 2.36 -33.79 5.51
C ALA A 76 2.01 -35.28 5.66
N TYR A 77 2.51 -36.15 4.76
CA TYR A 77 2.27 -37.59 4.83
C TYR A 77 2.83 -38.22 6.11
N ARG A 78 4.06 -37.86 6.49
CA ARG A 78 4.67 -38.35 7.74
C ARG A 78 3.90 -37.94 8.98
N ARG A 79 3.38 -36.71 9.03
CA ARG A 79 2.55 -36.23 10.16
C ARG A 79 1.28 -37.05 10.32
N ASP A 80 0.75 -37.55 9.21
CA ASP A 80 -0.46 -38.38 9.20
C ASP A 80 -0.13 -39.88 9.33
N GLY A 81 1.13 -40.22 9.64
CA GLY A 81 1.59 -41.61 9.83
C GLY A 81 1.78 -42.42 8.55
N LEU A 82 1.80 -41.76 7.39
CA LEU A 82 1.95 -42.40 6.07
C LEU A 82 3.39 -42.34 5.56
N GLN A 83 3.73 -43.27 4.66
CA GLN A 83 5.01 -43.20 3.94
C GLN A 83 5.01 -42.03 2.96
N PRO A 84 6.15 -41.33 2.77
CA PRO A 84 6.27 -40.32 1.72
C PRO A 84 5.95 -40.90 0.33
N PRO A 85 5.22 -40.19 -0.54
CA PRO A 85 4.82 -40.68 -1.86
C PRO A 85 5.98 -41.22 -2.72
N GLU A 86 7.14 -40.56 -2.71
CA GLU A 86 8.33 -41.00 -3.46
C GLU A 86 8.94 -42.32 -2.99
N GLN A 87 8.53 -42.82 -1.82
CA GLN A 87 9.02 -44.07 -1.22
C GLN A 87 7.94 -45.18 -1.22
N ASP A 88 6.69 -44.83 -1.52
CA ASP A 88 5.54 -45.74 -1.40
C ASP A 88 5.15 -46.35 -2.74
N ARG A 89 5.82 -47.44 -3.11
CA ARG A 89 5.49 -48.21 -4.33
C ARG A 89 4.15 -48.93 -4.23
N GLY A 90 3.73 -49.31 -3.02
CA GLY A 90 2.43 -49.98 -2.81
C GLY A 90 1.28 -49.03 -3.13
N LEU A 91 1.38 -47.77 -2.71
CA LEU A 91 0.45 -46.72 -3.09
C LEU A 91 0.43 -46.49 -4.60
N PHE A 92 1.59 -46.47 -5.27
CA PHE A 92 1.62 -46.36 -6.73
C PHE A 92 0.89 -47.52 -7.42
N GLU A 93 1.16 -48.75 -6.98
CA GLU A 93 0.50 -49.94 -7.51
C GLU A 93 -1.01 -49.88 -7.30
N HIS A 94 -1.47 -49.43 -6.13
CA HIS A 94 -2.87 -49.21 -5.79
C HIS A 94 -3.53 -48.17 -6.72
N LEU A 95 -2.92 -46.99 -6.85
CA LEU A 95 -3.41 -45.88 -7.68
C LEU A 95 -3.53 -46.25 -9.17
N THR A 96 -2.77 -47.25 -9.61
CA THR A 96 -2.69 -47.69 -11.01
C THR A 96 -3.28 -49.08 -11.26
N ALA A 97 -3.82 -49.75 -10.25
CA ALA A 97 -4.25 -51.16 -10.33
C ALA A 97 -5.33 -51.40 -11.41
N ASN A 98 -6.23 -50.43 -11.60
CA ASN A 98 -7.39 -50.51 -12.50
C ASN A 98 -7.36 -49.44 -13.62
N GLY A 99 -6.18 -48.90 -13.96
CA GLY A 99 -6.01 -47.79 -14.90
C GLY A 99 -5.62 -48.19 -16.34
N LEU A 100 -5.39 -47.18 -17.18
CA LEU A 100 -4.85 -47.29 -18.55
C LEU A 100 -3.61 -48.21 -18.62
N SER A 101 -3.44 -48.95 -19.73
CA SER A 101 -2.39 -49.96 -19.95
C SER A 101 -1.03 -49.60 -19.32
N ARG A 102 -0.54 -50.45 -18.41
CA ARG A 102 0.69 -50.22 -17.63
C ARG A 102 1.93 -50.14 -18.54
N GLN A 103 2.52 -48.96 -18.63
CA GLN A 103 3.89 -48.80 -19.12
C GLN A 103 4.89 -49.30 -18.07
N PRO A 104 6.10 -49.72 -18.47
CA PRO A 104 7.14 -50.09 -17.51
C PRO A 104 7.52 -48.91 -16.61
N VAL A 105 7.56 -49.16 -15.29
CA VAL A 105 7.98 -48.15 -14.30
C VAL A 105 9.45 -47.79 -14.50
N ALA A 106 9.74 -46.49 -14.57
CA ALA A 106 11.10 -45.99 -14.76
C ALA A 106 12.00 -46.29 -13.54
N LYS A 107 13.30 -46.38 -13.80
CA LYS A 107 14.33 -46.53 -12.76
C LYS A 107 15.32 -45.34 -12.84
N PRO A 108 15.53 -44.58 -11.75
CA PRO A 108 14.88 -44.70 -10.44
C PRO A 108 13.38 -44.35 -10.48
N PHE A 109 12.62 -44.88 -9.51
CA PHE A 109 11.19 -44.58 -9.38
C PHE A 109 11.01 -43.13 -8.92
N SER A 110 10.06 -42.42 -9.53
CA SER A 110 9.50 -41.20 -8.98
C SER A 110 7.99 -41.21 -9.09
N MET A 111 7.28 -41.03 -7.96
CA MET A 111 5.82 -40.97 -7.97
C MET A 111 5.33 -39.75 -8.77
N GLN A 112 5.99 -38.59 -8.62
CA GLN A 112 5.63 -37.39 -9.36
C GLN A 112 5.71 -37.60 -10.88
N ASP A 113 6.82 -38.17 -11.38
CA ASP A 113 7.04 -38.35 -12.81
C ASP A 113 6.09 -39.39 -13.42
N GLU A 114 5.83 -40.49 -12.70
CA GLU A 114 4.90 -41.52 -13.17
C GLU A 114 3.46 -41.01 -13.23
N LEU A 115 3.00 -40.29 -12.20
CA LEU A 115 1.67 -39.70 -12.22
C LEU A 115 1.58 -38.57 -13.24
N ALA A 116 2.64 -37.80 -13.47
CA ALA A 116 2.68 -36.80 -14.54
C ALA A 116 2.57 -37.43 -15.94
N ARG A 117 3.20 -38.59 -16.17
CA ARG A 117 2.98 -39.37 -17.41
C ARG A 117 1.52 -39.80 -17.55
N LEU A 118 0.92 -40.32 -16.48
CA LEU A 118 -0.46 -40.76 -16.49
C LEU A 118 -1.42 -39.59 -16.75
N ARG A 119 -1.23 -38.44 -16.08
CA ARG A 119 -2.00 -37.21 -16.32
C ARG A 119 -1.99 -36.83 -17.78
N ARG A 120 -0.82 -36.74 -18.43
CA ARG A 120 -0.72 -36.38 -19.86
C ARG A 120 -1.56 -37.28 -20.76
N THR A 121 -1.66 -38.57 -20.43
CA THR A 121 -2.53 -39.49 -21.19
C THR A 121 -4.01 -39.17 -21.00
N VAL A 122 -4.43 -38.84 -19.78
CA VAL A 122 -5.81 -38.47 -19.46
C VAL A 122 -6.16 -37.07 -20.00
N GLU A 123 -5.23 -36.12 -19.96
CA GLU A 123 -5.37 -34.78 -20.56
C GLU A 123 -5.57 -34.86 -22.08
N ALA A 124 -4.92 -35.82 -22.74
CA ALA A 124 -5.09 -36.06 -24.17
C ALA A 124 -6.44 -36.70 -24.52
N ASN A 125 -6.98 -37.57 -23.64
CA ASN A 125 -8.32 -38.13 -23.77
C ASN A 125 -8.88 -38.55 -22.41
N PRO A 126 -9.85 -37.81 -21.83
CA PRO A 126 -10.44 -38.14 -20.54
C PRO A 126 -11.51 -39.25 -20.61
N HIS A 127 -11.88 -39.71 -21.80
CA HIS A 127 -12.90 -40.76 -21.99
C HIS A 127 -12.33 -42.15 -21.71
N ILE A 128 -12.13 -42.43 -20.43
CA ILE A 128 -11.53 -43.67 -19.93
C ILE A 128 -12.37 -44.26 -18.80
N GLY A 129 -12.32 -45.59 -18.66
CA GLY A 129 -12.99 -46.31 -17.57
C GLY A 129 -14.47 -45.92 -17.43
N PRO A 130 -14.94 -45.44 -16.26
CA PRO A 130 -16.33 -45.01 -16.03
C PRO A 130 -16.85 -43.88 -16.95
N PHE A 131 -15.96 -43.21 -17.68
CA PHE A 131 -16.28 -42.11 -18.59
C PHE A 131 -16.07 -42.47 -20.07
N ALA A 132 -15.77 -43.74 -20.40
CA ALA A 132 -15.46 -44.15 -21.77
C ALA A 132 -16.61 -43.91 -22.77
N ASP A 133 -17.85 -43.96 -22.31
CA ASP A 133 -19.08 -43.75 -23.09
C ASP A 133 -19.71 -42.36 -22.87
N ALA A 134 -19.07 -41.48 -22.11
CA ALA A 134 -19.59 -40.14 -21.86
C ALA A 134 -19.57 -39.31 -23.17
N THR A 135 -20.62 -38.53 -23.42
CA THR A 135 -20.68 -37.59 -24.56
C THR A 135 -20.16 -36.19 -24.19
N TRP A 136 -19.51 -36.07 -23.03
CA TRP A 136 -19.08 -34.81 -22.45
C TRP A 136 -17.78 -34.33 -23.09
N ILE A 137 -17.64 -33.03 -23.32
CA ILE A 137 -16.38 -32.46 -23.82
C ILE A 137 -15.62 -31.86 -22.63
N ALA A 138 -14.36 -32.24 -22.48
CA ALA A 138 -13.44 -31.67 -21.50
C ALA A 138 -12.01 -31.71 -22.06
N GLN A 139 -11.68 -30.74 -22.91
CA GLN A 139 -10.35 -30.67 -23.52
C GLN A 139 -9.41 -29.86 -22.63
N TYR A 140 -8.26 -30.43 -22.28
CA TYR A 140 -7.21 -29.74 -21.55
C TYR A 140 -6.50 -28.69 -22.44
N LEU A 141 -6.31 -27.48 -21.92
CA LEU A 141 -5.70 -26.36 -22.64
C LEU A 141 -4.32 -25.96 -22.11
N GLY A 142 -4.05 -26.24 -20.83
CA GLY A 142 -2.82 -25.84 -20.16
C GLY A 142 -3.02 -25.56 -18.67
N GLU A 143 -1.92 -25.27 -17.99
CA GLU A 143 -1.90 -24.99 -16.55
C GLU A 143 -0.92 -23.84 -16.26
N ARG A 144 -1.38 -22.83 -15.51
CA ARG A 144 -0.48 -21.82 -14.91
C ARG A 144 0.24 -22.46 -13.74
N ARG A 145 1.54 -22.23 -13.57
CA ARG A 145 2.33 -22.90 -12.52
C ARG A 145 1.98 -22.42 -11.10
N MET A 146 1.86 -21.10 -10.88
CA MET A 146 1.65 -20.52 -9.54
C MET A 146 0.76 -19.24 -9.55
N PRO A 147 -0.38 -19.23 -8.82
CA PRO A 147 -1.07 -20.41 -8.33
C PRO A 147 -1.39 -21.38 -9.47
N THR A 148 -1.49 -22.67 -9.13
CA THR A 148 -1.85 -23.72 -10.09
C THR A 148 -3.29 -23.50 -10.55
N ILE A 149 -3.47 -23.18 -11.84
CA ILE A 149 -4.79 -22.96 -12.46
C ILE A 149 -4.85 -23.77 -13.73
N ARG A 150 -5.81 -24.70 -13.80
CA ARG A 150 -6.05 -25.52 -14.97
C ARG A 150 -7.09 -24.88 -15.88
N TYR A 151 -6.77 -24.81 -17.17
CA TYR A 151 -7.69 -24.36 -18.20
C TYR A 151 -8.20 -25.56 -18.98
N VAL A 152 -9.51 -25.61 -19.16
CA VAL A 152 -10.19 -26.61 -20.00
C VAL A 152 -11.25 -25.94 -20.86
N HIS A 153 -11.70 -26.60 -21.93
CA HIS A 153 -12.92 -26.18 -22.62
C HIS A 153 -13.97 -27.30 -22.70
N ASP A 154 -15.24 -26.91 -22.66
CA ASP A 154 -16.41 -27.77 -22.86
C ASP A 154 -16.89 -27.80 -24.33
N GLY A 155 -16.12 -27.19 -25.24
CA GLY A 155 -16.46 -27.03 -26.65
C GLY A 155 -17.24 -25.74 -26.95
N VAL A 156 -17.70 -25.03 -25.92
CA VAL A 156 -18.43 -23.75 -26.02
C VAL A 156 -17.73 -22.63 -25.25
N HIS A 157 -17.19 -22.93 -24.08
CA HIS A 157 -16.55 -22.01 -23.15
C HIS A 157 -15.17 -22.51 -22.77
N VAL A 158 -14.24 -21.57 -22.58
CA VAL A 158 -13.01 -21.80 -21.81
C VAL A 158 -13.32 -21.60 -20.34
N ARG A 159 -12.91 -22.56 -19.51
CA ARG A 159 -13.29 -22.66 -18.11
C ARG A 159 -12.09 -22.85 -17.19
N VAL A 160 -12.28 -22.37 -15.96
CA VAL A 160 -11.43 -22.56 -14.79
C VAL A 160 -12.34 -22.91 -13.62
N ASP A 161 -12.02 -23.97 -12.88
CA ASP A 161 -12.79 -24.44 -11.72
C ASP A 161 -14.30 -24.59 -12.00
N GLY A 162 -14.65 -25.11 -13.18
CA GLY A 162 -16.04 -25.33 -13.60
C GLY A 162 -16.77 -24.09 -14.12
N ALA A 163 -16.21 -22.89 -13.96
CA ALA A 163 -16.83 -21.64 -14.39
C ALA A 163 -16.19 -21.09 -15.69
N PRO A 164 -16.96 -20.43 -16.59
CA PRO A 164 -16.38 -19.70 -17.71
C PRO A 164 -15.42 -18.62 -17.24
N ILE A 165 -14.37 -18.34 -18.01
CA ILE A 165 -13.47 -17.22 -17.68
C ILE A 165 -14.19 -15.87 -17.82
N CYS A 166 -14.04 -15.02 -16.80
CA CYS A 166 -14.80 -13.78 -16.67
C CYS A 166 -13.91 -12.54 -16.67
N ASP A 167 -14.49 -11.41 -17.09
CA ASP A 167 -13.88 -10.10 -16.94
C ASP A 167 -13.81 -9.64 -15.47
N ARG A 168 -13.24 -8.46 -15.23
CA ARG A 168 -13.08 -7.91 -13.88
C ARG A 168 -14.39 -7.67 -13.13
N LYS A 169 -15.54 -7.65 -13.82
CA LYS A 169 -16.88 -7.50 -13.24
C LYS A 169 -17.57 -8.85 -13.01
N GLY A 170 -16.90 -9.96 -13.30
CA GLY A 170 -17.47 -11.30 -13.21
C GLY A 170 -18.35 -11.68 -14.40
N ILE A 171 -18.27 -10.95 -15.52
CA ILE A 171 -19.06 -11.24 -16.72
C ILE A 171 -18.27 -12.19 -17.63
N PRO A 172 -18.83 -13.32 -18.08
CA PRO A 172 -18.15 -14.23 -19.01
C PRO A 172 -17.65 -13.52 -20.27
N LEU A 173 -16.41 -13.80 -20.67
CA LEU A 173 -15.84 -13.20 -21.88
C LEU A 173 -16.53 -13.75 -23.15
N ALA A 174 -17.10 -12.86 -23.95
CA ALA A 174 -17.82 -13.23 -25.16
C ALA A 174 -16.90 -13.39 -26.38
N GLY A 175 -17.30 -14.28 -27.31
CA GLY A 175 -16.68 -14.48 -28.62
C GLY A 175 -15.34 -15.23 -28.61
N ILE A 176 -15.01 -15.89 -27.49
CA ILE A 176 -13.84 -16.77 -27.42
C ILE A 176 -14.09 -17.94 -28.35
N ASP A 177 -13.10 -18.29 -29.17
CA ASP A 177 -13.10 -19.57 -29.86
C ASP A 177 -12.40 -20.62 -28.98
N PRO A 178 -13.15 -21.50 -28.29
CA PRO A 178 -12.56 -22.48 -27.38
C PRO A 178 -11.68 -23.50 -28.11
N LEU A 179 -11.93 -23.78 -29.40
CA LEU A 179 -11.24 -24.84 -30.14
C LEU A 179 -9.83 -24.44 -30.58
N SER A 180 -9.60 -23.14 -30.81
CA SER A 180 -8.29 -22.59 -31.15
C SER A 180 -7.58 -21.93 -29.96
N PHE A 181 -8.25 -21.87 -28.79
CA PHE A 181 -7.71 -21.26 -27.58
C PHE A 181 -6.49 -22.04 -27.06
N ARG A 182 -5.41 -21.33 -26.76
CA ARG A 182 -4.16 -21.93 -26.27
C ARG A 182 -3.37 -20.96 -25.41
N GLN A 183 -2.63 -21.50 -24.46
CA GLN A 183 -1.72 -20.73 -23.62
C GLN A 183 -0.46 -20.35 -24.42
N LEU A 184 -0.07 -19.08 -24.37
CA LEU A 184 1.17 -18.58 -24.97
C LEU A 184 2.32 -18.53 -23.96
N GLY A 185 2.01 -18.24 -22.70
CA GLY A 185 2.98 -18.26 -21.60
C GLY A 185 2.36 -17.69 -20.34
N GLU A 186 2.50 -18.41 -19.23
CA GLU A 186 1.98 -18.09 -17.89
C GLU A 186 0.57 -17.45 -17.92
N ARG A 187 0.50 -16.12 -18.01
CA ARG A 187 -0.72 -15.31 -17.91
C ARG A 187 -1.32 -14.88 -19.26
N TRP A 188 -0.74 -15.27 -20.38
CA TRP A 188 -1.14 -14.86 -21.73
C TRP A 188 -1.63 -16.05 -22.57
N PHE A 189 -2.69 -15.81 -23.33
CA PHE A 189 -3.39 -16.80 -24.14
C PHE A 189 -3.80 -16.19 -25.48
N ARG A 190 -4.10 -17.02 -26.46
CA ARG A 190 -4.74 -16.58 -27.71
C ARG A 190 -5.74 -17.59 -28.22
N ASP A 191 -6.66 -17.13 -29.03
CA ASP A 191 -7.33 -17.95 -30.03
C ASP A 191 -6.88 -17.49 -31.43
N ASP A 192 -7.56 -17.92 -32.49
CA ASP A 192 -7.21 -17.54 -33.85
C ASP A 192 -7.49 -16.06 -34.17
N LYS A 193 -8.31 -15.37 -33.37
CA LYS A 193 -8.73 -13.98 -33.65
C LYS A 193 -8.21 -12.97 -32.64
N ARG A 194 -7.92 -13.39 -31.40
CA ARG A 194 -7.69 -12.49 -30.27
C ARG A 194 -6.64 -13.03 -29.32
N VAL A 195 -6.02 -12.09 -28.60
CA VAL A 195 -5.12 -12.36 -27.48
C VAL A 195 -5.82 -12.00 -26.18
N TYR A 196 -5.57 -12.80 -25.15
CA TYR A 196 -6.14 -12.64 -23.82
C TYR A 196 -5.03 -12.59 -22.77
N GLY A 197 -5.25 -11.80 -21.72
CA GLY A 197 -4.40 -11.78 -20.53
C GLY A 197 -5.21 -12.10 -19.28
N GLN A 198 -4.54 -12.73 -18.31
CA GLN A 198 -5.09 -13.02 -16.98
C GLN A 198 -4.59 -11.94 -16.00
N GLY A 199 -5.47 -11.02 -15.62
CA GLY A 199 -5.26 -10.05 -14.55
C GLY A 199 -5.52 -10.65 -13.15
N GLU A 200 -5.12 -9.92 -12.13
CA GLU A 200 -5.30 -10.31 -10.73
C GLU A 200 -5.46 -9.05 -9.87
N THR A 201 -6.42 -9.06 -8.95
CA THR A 201 -6.52 -8.12 -7.81
C THR A 201 -6.07 -8.84 -6.54
N GLN A 202 -6.05 -8.14 -5.40
CA GLN A 202 -5.74 -8.78 -4.11
C GLN A 202 -6.68 -9.95 -3.75
N THR A 203 -7.87 -10.03 -4.36
CA THR A 203 -8.92 -10.99 -3.98
C THR A 203 -9.43 -11.84 -5.14
N THR A 204 -9.10 -11.53 -6.39
CA THR A 204 -9.83 -12.09 -7.55
C THR A 204 -8.99 -12.12 -8.82
N LEU A 205 -9.06 -13.24 -9.54
CA LEU A 205 -8.53 -13.40 -10.89
C LEU A 205 -9.56 -12.94 -11.91
N PHE A 206 -9.11 -12.34 -13.01
CA PHE A 206 -9.98 -11.97 -14.11
C PHE A 206 -9.22 -12.05 -15.43
N TRP A 207 -9.96 -12.15 -16.54
CA TRP A 207 -9.39 -12.21 -17.88
C TRP A 207 -9.81 -11.00 -18.69
N PHE A 208 -9.01 -10.62 -19.67
CA PHE A 208 -9.31 -9.51 -20.56
C PHE A 208 -8.82 -9.80 -21.96
N VAL A 209 -9.47 -9.19 -22.95
CA VAL A 209 -8.98 -9.15 -24.33
C VAL A 209 -7.91 -8.06 -24.43
N ALA A 210 -6.71 -8.42 -24.87
CA ALA A 210 -5.64 -7.48 -25.15
C ALA A 210 -6.01 -6.63 -26.37
N ARG A 211 -6.19 -5.33 -26.16
CA ARG A 211 -6.75 -4.43 -27.17
C ARG A 211 -5.79 -4.24 -28.33
N ASN A 212 -6.30 -4.43 -29.55
CA ASN A 212 -5.55 -4.28 -30.81
C ASN A 212 -4.28 -5.15 -30.90
N ALA A 213 -4.22 -6.23 -30.11
CA ALA A 213 -3.15 -7.21 -30.21
C ALA A 213 -3.29 -8.02 -31.49
N ASP A 214 -2.20 -8.20 -32.22
CA ASP A 214 -2.10 -9.11 -33.35
C ASP A 214 -1.75 -10.52 -32.85
N PRO A 215 -2.70 -11.49 -32.87
CA PRO A 215 -2.44 -12.84 -32.36
C PRO A 215 -1.27 -13.54 -33.05
N ASP A 216 -1.04 -13.27 -34.33
CA ASP A 216 -0.07 -13.99 -35.16
C ASP A 216 1.37 -13.55 -34.91
N SER A 217 1.58 -12.31 -34.47
CA SER A 217 2.90 -11.80 -34.08
C SER A 217 3.10 -11.65 -32.57
N PHE A 218 2.12 -12.05 -31.74
CA PHE A 218 2.17 -11.89 -30.29
C PHE A 218 3.21 -12.81 -29.65
N LYS A 219 4.21 -12.21 -29.01
CA LYS A 219 5.30 -12.86 -28.28
C LYS A 219 5.22 -12.50 -26.81
N VAL A 220 5.07 -13.51 -25.96
CA VAL A 220 5.17 -13.37 -24.51
C VAL A 220 6.64 -13.19 -24.13
N LEU A 221 6.94 -12.16 -23.34
CA LEU A 221 8.31 -11.86 -22.91
C LEU A 221 8.54 -12.26 -21.46
N ASN A 222 7.54 -12.05 -20.59
CA ASN A 222 7.53 -12.54 -19.22
C ASN A 222 6.08 -12.63 -18.68
N GLU A 223 5.87 -12.83 -17.37
CA GLU A 223 4.53 -12.88 -16.78
C GLU A 223 3.73 -11.58 -16.96
N ARG A 224 4.40 -10.45 -17.19
CA ARG A 224 3.81 -9.10 -17.15
C ARG A 224 3.80 -8.39 -18.50
N TYR A 225 4.75 -8.69 -19.37
CA TYR A 225 4.96 -8.06 -20.66
C TYR A 225 4.91 -9.06 -21.80
N ALA A 226 4.39 -8.56 -22.91
CA ALA A 226 4.41 -9.20 -24.20
C ALA A 226 4.57 -8.12 -25.27
N ALA A 227 4.83 -8.50 -26.50
CA ALA A 227 4.86 -7.59 -27.64
C ALA A 227 4.28 -8.27 -28.88
N ASP A 228 3.75 -7.49 -29.80
CA ASP A 228 3.49 -7.92 -31.17
C ASP A 228 4.28 -7.03 -32.14
N LYS A 229 4.04 -7.17 -33.44
CA LYS A 229 4.73 -6.37 -34.46
C LYS A 229 4.46 -4.85 -34.37
N ALA A 230 3.47 -4.41 -33.58
CA ALA A 230 2.97 -3.05 -33.54
C ALA A 230 3.10 -2.37 -32.17
N ALA A 231 3.18 -3.10 -31.06
CA ALA A 231 3.38 -2.53 -29.72
C ALA A 231 3.82 -3.56 -28.67
N GLY A 232 4.35 -3.06 -27.55
CA GLY A 232 4.42 -3.77 -26.29
C GLY A 232 3.08 -3.73 -25.53
N TYR A 233 2.88 -4.70 -24.66
CA TYR A 233 1.69 -4.87 -23.83
C TYR A 233 2.08 -5.14 -22.39
N TYR A 234 1.27 -4.66 -21.44
CA TYR A 234 1.42 -4.94 -20.02
C TYR A 234 0.14 -5.58 -19.45
N ILE A 235 0.32 -6.50 -18.50
CA ILE A 235 -0.69 -7.44 -17.99
C ILE A 235 -1.92 -6.78 -17.32
N THR A 236 -1.92 -5.46 -17.11
CA THR A 236 -3.09 -4.70 -16.65
C THR A 236 -3.99 -4.22 -17.80
N ASN A 237 -3.94 -4.91 -18.95
CA ASN A 237 -4.63 -4.57 -20.21
C ASN A 237 -4.19 -3.22 -20.79
N LEU A 238 -2.89 -2.93 -20.72
CA LEU A 238 -2.30 -1.73 -21.31
C LEU A 238 -1.57 -2.08 -22.60
N ARG A 239 -1.94 -1.41 -23.70
CA ARG A 239 -1.14 -1.34 -24.91
C ARG A 239 -0.21 -0.14 -24.78
N LEU A 240 1.09 -0.38 -24.83
CA LEU A 240 2.10 0.64 -24.57
C LEU A 240 2.29 1.55 -25.80
N PRO A 241 2.66 2.83 -25.60
CA PRO A 241 3.00 3.75 -26.67
C PRO A 241 4.43 3.50 -27.19
N THR A 242 4.68 2.25 -27.60
CA THR A 242 5.95 1.74 -28.11
C THR A 242 6.30 2.40 -29.42
N GLU A 243 7.51 2.96 -29.51
CA GLU A 243 7.98 3.64 -30.73
C GLU A 243 8.72 2.70 -31.66
N ASP A 244 9.40 1.70 -31.11
CA ASP A 244 10.12 0.69 -31.87
C ASP A 244 9.81 -0.73 -31.37
N PRO A 245 8.64 -1.29 -31.71
CA PRO A 245 8.19 -2.59 -31.21
C PRO A 245 9.14 -3.75 -31.52
N GLY A 246 9.94 -3.65 -32.59
CA GLY A 246 10.89 -4.68 -32.98
C GLY A 246 12.05 -4.86 -32.00
N THR A 247 12.31 -3.85 -31.15
CA THR A 247 13.37 -3.85 -30.14
C THR A 247 12.84 -4.01 -28.71
N PHE A 248 11.52 -4.22 -28.56
CA PHE A 248 10.89 -4.25 -27.24
C PHE A 248 11.34 -5.50 -26.44
N GLU A 249 11.96 -5.25 -25.28
CA GLU A 249 12.52 -6.29 -24.43
C GLU A 249 12.22 -6.04 -22.94
N VAL A 250 12.19 -7.12 -22.15
CA VAL A 250 12.08 -7.07 -20.69
C VAL A 250 13.45 -6.90 -20.08
N MET A 251 13.55 -6.03 -19.09
CA MET A 251 14.78 -5.80 -18.35
C MET A 251 14.77 -6.61 -17.07
N GLY A 252 15.79 -7.44 -16.85
CA GLY A 252 15.97 -8.14 -15.59
C GLY A 252 16.66 -7.29 -14.53
N TYR A 253 16.63 -7.77 -13.29
CA TYR A 253 17.36 -7.18 -12.17
C TYR A 253 17.84 -8.28 -11.22
N ASP A 254 18.89 -8.00 -10.46
CA ASP A 254 19.34 -8.89 -9.39
C ASP A 254 18.53 -8.67 -8.11
N TYR A 255 18.24 -9.77 -7.42
CA TYR A 255 17.56 -9.75 -6.12
C TYR A 255 18.26 -10.67 -5.12
N GLY A 256 18.64 -10.12 -3.97
CA GLY A 256 19.37 -10.81 -2.90
C GLY A 256 20.89 -10.56 -2.95
N HIS A 257 21.56 -10.82 -1.83
CA HIS A 257 22.99 -10.52 -1.67
C HIS A 257 23.87 -11.76 -1.83
N GLY A 258 25.05 -11.58 -2.42
CA GLY A 258 26.09 -12.61 -2.49
C GLY A 258 25.61 -13.91 -3.16
N PRO A 259 25.91 -15.10 -2.60
CA PRO A 259 25.52 -16.39 -3.18
C PRO A 259 24.01 -16.62 -3.32
N THR A 260 23.19 -15.77 -2.70
CA THR A 260 21.72 -15.85 -2.75
C THR A 260 21.12 -14.95 -3.82
N SER A 261 21.92 -14.10 -4.48
CA SER A 261 21.47 -13.25 -5.58
C SER A 261 20.90 -14.09 -6.72
N ARG A 262 19.74 -13.68 -7.22
CA ARG A 262 19.07 -14.30 -8.37
C ARG A 262 18.76 -13.23 -9.40
N PHE A 263 19.00 -13.54 -10.67
CA PHE A 263 18.57 -12.69 -11.77
C PHE A 263 17.07 -12.90 -12.04
N HIS A 264 16.27 -11.86 -11.85
CA HIS A 264 14.82 -11.87 -12.02
C HIS A 264 14.41 -11.20 -13.33
N ILE A 265 13.96 -12.01 -14.30
CA ILE A 265 13.36 -11.53 -15.55
C ILE A 265 11.87 -11.89 -15.67
N GLU A 266 11.47 -13.07 -15.18
CA GLU A 266 10.11 -13.61 -15.32
C GLU A 266 9.02 -12.72 -14.72
N ARG A 267 9.35 -12.02 -13.64
CA ARG A 267 8.42 -11.14 -12.90
C ARG A 267 8.82 -9.67 -12.94
N SER A 268 9.74 -9.30 -13.82
CA SER A 268 10.17 -7.92 -13.93
C SER A 268 9.02 -7.01 -14.40
N ASP A 269 8.94 -5.84 -13.77
CA ASP A 269 8.06 -4.74 -14.16
C ASP A 269 8.72 -3.75 -15.12
N TYR A 270 9.95 -4.04 -15.56
CA TYR A 270 10.74 -3.14 -16.39
C TYR A 270 10.90 -3.69 -17.79
N ALA A 271 10.70 -2.81 -18.77
CA ALA A 271 10.87 -3.11 -20.18
C ALA A 271 11.40 -1.86 -20.90
N ARG A 272 11.97 -2.04 -22.09
CA ARG A 272 12.38 -0.92 -22.94
C ARG A 272 12.21 -1.29 -24.40
N ASP A 273 12.06 -0.27 -25.23
CA ASP A 273 12.41 -0.32 -26.64
C ASP A 273 13.66 0.55 -26.87
N SER A 274 14.12 0.68 -28.11
CA SER A 274 15.29 1.48 -28.45
C SER A 274 15.14 2.99 -28.15
N ARG A 275 13.93 3.47 -27.87
CA ARG A 275 13.57 4.89 -27.68
C ARG A 275 13.01 5.22 -26.30
N LYS A 276 12.42 4.26 -25.60
CA LYS A 276 11.70 4.47 -24.35
C LYS A 276 11.95 3.37 -23.34
N VAL A 277 11.92 3.76 -22.07
CA VAL A 277 11.92 2.87 -20.91
C VAL A 277 10.52 2.87 -20.28
N TYR A 278 10.09 1.70 -19.84
CA TYR A 278 8.80 1.47 -19.19
C TYR A 278 9.00 0.77 -17.85
N ALA A 279 8.27 1.22 -16.85
CA ALA A 279 8.15 0.57 -15.56
C ALA A 279 6.68 0.47 -15.16
N PHE A 280 6.24 -0.72 -14.73
CA PHE A 280 4.85 -1.02 -14.38
C PHE A 280 3.83 -0.64 -15.47
N GLY A 281 4.24 -0.77 -16.74
CA GLY A 281 3.43 -0.40 -17.91
C GLY A 281 3.32 1.10 -18.17
N VAL A 282 4.16 1.94 -17.54
CA VAL A 282 4.17 3.41 -17.71
C VAL A 282 5.54 3.85 -18.22
N THR A 283 5.58 4.80 -19.16
CA THR A 283 6.82 5.39 -19.67
C THR A 283 7.54 6.19 -18.57
N ILE A 284 8.86 5.99 -18.45
CA ILE A 284 9.73 6.84 -17.64
C ILE A 284 10.24 7.97 -18.54
N GLU A 285 9.60 9.14 -18.43
CA GLU A 285 9.94 10.31 -19.25
C GLU A 285 11.38 10.76 -19.00
N GLY A 286 12.14 10.98 -20.08
CA GLY A 286 13.52 11.46 -20.04
C GLY A 286 14.58 10.39 -19.76
N ALA A 287 14.20 9.14 -19.47
CA ALA A 287 15.16 8.06 -19.28
C ALA A 287 15.88 7.67 -20.57
N ASP A 288 17.19 7.47 -20.51
CA ASP A 288 17.99 7.01 -21.65
C ASP A 288 17.91 5.48 -21.77
N PRO A 289 17.22 4.91 -22.78
CA PRO A 289 17.00 3.46 -22.85
C PRO A 289 18.28 2.66 -23.07
N SER A 290 19.28 3.24 -23.74
CA SER A 290 20.52 2.54 -24.09
C SER A 290 21.40 2.27 -22.88
N THR A 291 21.32 3.13 -21.87
CA THR A 291 22.12 3.06 -20.63
C THR A 291 21.30 2.73 -19.39
N PHE A 292 19.97 2.69 -19.48
CA PHE A 292 19.10 2.29 -18.39
C PHE A 292 19.41 0.85 -17.96
N GLN A 293 19.61 0.64 -16.66
CA GLN A 293 19.89 -0.65 -16.07
C GLN A 293 19.51 -0.69 -14.59
N ALA A 294 19.25 -1.88 -14.06
CA ALA A 294 19.09 -2.07 -12.62
C ALA A 294 20.40 -1.75 -11.91
N ILE A 295 20.31 -1.13 -10.74
CA ILE A 295 21.44 -0.93 -9.83
C ILE A 295 21.08 -1.46 -8.44
N GLY A 296 22.05 -2.06 -7.75
CA GLY A 296 21.80 -2.78 -6.51
C GLY A 296 21.10 -4.12 -6.73
N ASP A 297 20.56 -4.67 -5.66
CA ASP A 297 20.19 -6.08 -5.52
C ASP A 297 18.85 -6.27 -4.78
N GLU A 298 17.99 -5.26 -4.85
CA GLU A 298 16.63 -5.29 -4.33
C GLU A 298 15.59 -5.06 -5.43
N GLY A 299 16.02 -4.92 -6.69
CA GLY A 299 15.16 -4.87 -7.86
C GLY A 299 14.29 -3.62 -8.04
N LEU A 300 14.57 -2.54 -7.31
CA LEU A 300 13.78 -1.29 -7.39
C LEU A 300 14.60 -0.03 -7.72
N TYR A 301 15.92 -0.07 -7.59
CA TYR A 301 16.77 1.03 -8.05
C TYR A 301 17.26 0.76 -9.47
N PHE A 302 17.16 1.78 -10.31
CA PHE A 302 17.63 1.77 -11.68
C PHE A 302 18.41 3.06 -11.94
N ALA A 303 19.24 3.04 -12.96
CA ALA A 303 19.96 4.22 -13.38
C ALA A 303 20.18 4.21 -14.88
N ASP A 304 20.23 5.39 -15.48
CA ASP A 304 20.81 5.58 -16.80
C ASP A 304 22.15 6.34 -16.68
N LYS A 305 22.65 6.90 -17.78
CA LYS A 305 23.89 7.70 -17.77
C LYS A 305 23.82 9.00 -16.96
N ASP A 306 22.64 9.59 -16.78
CA ASP A 306 22.48 10.93 -16.19
C ASP A 306 21.75 10.89 -14.83
N SER A 307 20.87 9.92 -14.61
CA SER A 307 19.90 9.93 -13.51
C SER A 307 19.79 8.60 -12.78
N ILE A 308 19.39 8.67 -11.51
CA ILE A 308 18.98 7.53 -10.69
C ILE A 308 17.46 7.52 -10.57
N TYR A 309 16.87 6.32 -10.52
CA TYR A 309 15.45 6.09 -10.40
C TYR A 309 15.18 5.11 -9.26
N PHE A 310 14.12 5.38 -8.49
CA PHE A 310 13.50 4.39 -7.62
C PHE A 310 12.12 4.07 -8.18
N LYS A 311 11.86 2.78 -8.47
CA LYS A 311 10.70 2.35 -9.25
C LYS A 311 10.66 3.04 -10.61
N ASN A 312 9.65 3.87 -10.85
CA ASN A 312 9.47 4.64 -12.08
C ASN A 312 9.69 6.16 -11.87
N GLN A 313 10.23 6.56 -10.71
CA GLN A 313 10.43 7.97 -10.37
C GLN A 313 11.93 8.30 -10.39
N PRO A 314 12.36 9.37 -11.08
CA PRO A 314 13.72 9.87 -10.94
C PRO A 314 13.94 10.39 -9.51
N ILE A 315 15.16 10.28 -9.01
CA ILE A 315 15.60 10.84 -7.73
C ILE A 315 16.28 12.18 -8.02
N PRO A 316 15.62 13.32 -7.78
CA PRO A 316 16.19 14.63 -8.10
C PRO A 316 17.47 14.87 -7.31
N GLU A 317 18.43 15.55 -7.96
CA GLU A 317 19.72 15.97 -7.38
C GLU A 317 20.64 14.83 -6.90
N ALA A 318 20.26 13.56 -7.03
CA ALA A 318 21.12 12.46 -6.64
C ALA A 318 22.43 12.50 -7.45
N ASP A 319 23.55 12.43 -6.75
CA ASP A 319 24.85 12.44 -7.42
C ASP A 319 25.07 11.08 -8.08
N ARG A 320 24.82 11.03 -9.40
CA ARG A 320 24.87 9.81 -10.21
C ARG A 320 26.20 9.07 -10.10
N ALA A 321 27.32 9.79 -9.90
CA ALA A 321 28.66 9.23 -9.89
C ALA A 321 29.00 8.51 -8.57
N SER A 322 28.45 8.97 -7.44
CA SER A 322 28.71 8.43 -6.11
C SER A 322 27.54 7.65 -5.50
N PHE A 323 26.39 7.60 -6.18
CA PHE A 323 25.22 6.88 -5.71
C PHE A 323 25.49 5.38 -5.53
N THR A 324 25.24 4.88 -4.33
CA THR A 324 25.49 3.51 -3.91
C THR A 324 24.24 2.93 -3.25
N CYS A 325 23.75 1.81 -3.77
CA CYS A 325 22.73 1.01 -3.09
C CYS A 325 23.41 0.21 -1.97
N ALA A 326 22.90 0.34 -0.75
CA ALA A 326 23.49 -0.23 0.46
C ALA A 326 22.45 -1.06 1.21
N SER A 327 21.90 -2.04 0.51
CA SER A 327 20.92 -3.00 1.01
C SER A 327 21.40 -3.79 2.23
N GLU A 328 22.71 -3.99 2.36
CA GLU A 328 23.35 -4.54 3.57
C GLU A 328 23.25 -3.64 4.81
N ALA A 329 23.02 -2.33 4.65
CA ALA A 329 22.68 -1.43 5.75
C ALA A 329 21.18 -1.52 6.13
N GLY A 330 20.34 -2.03 5.22
CA GLY A 330 18.90 -2.14 5.40
C GLY A 330 18.12 -2.00 4.09
N GLN A 331 16.86 -2.43 4.11
CA GLN A 331 16.05 -2.51 2.90
C GLN A 331 15.82 -1.14 2.25
N TYR A 332 16.11 -1.03 0.96
CA TYR A 332 16.02 0.18 0.12
C TYR A 332 16.87 1.36 0.57
N LEU A 333 17.88 1.12 1.41
CA LEU A 333 18.84 2.13 1.79
C LEU A 333 19.87 2.34 0.67
N ALA A 334 20.13 3.61 0.39
CA ALA A 334 21.15 4.05 -0.54
C ALA A 334 21.77 5.34 -0.04
N TYR A 335 22.90 5.74 -0.60
CA TYR A 335 23.52 7.03 -0.31
C TYR A 335 24.28 7.53 -1.53
N ASP A 336 24.51 8.83 -1.60
CA ASP A 336 25.55 9.41 -2.45
C ASP A 336 26.60 10.11 -1.58
N LYS A 337 27.57 10.81 -2.18
CA LYS A 337 28.62 11.52 -1.43
C LYS A 337 28.10 12.59 -0.46
N ASP A 338 26.87 13.09 -0.67
CA ASP A 338 26.30 14.23 0.04
C ASP A 338 25.21 13.85 1.04
N ARG A 339 24.46 12.77 0.82
CA ARG A 339 23.33 12.41 1.71
C ARG A 339 22.88 10.94 1.61
N PRO A 340 22.18 10.45 2.65
CA PRO A 340 21.48 9.16 2.62
C PRO A 340 20.12 9.23 1.91
N TYR A 341 19.63 8.08 1.45
CA TYR A 341 18.32 7.86 0.85
C TYR A 341 17.66 6.61 1.43
N TRP A 342 16.32 6.62 1.49
CA TRP A 342 15.49 5.45 1.74
C TRP A 342 14.35 5.41 0.72
N ALA A 343 14.24 4.30 0.00
CA ALA A 343 13.21 4.11 -1.04
C ALA A 343 13.13 5.29 -2.04
N GLY A 344 14.31 5.73 -2.49
CA GLY A 344 14.47 6.86 -3.42
C GLY A 344 14.31 8.26 -2.82
N LYS A 345 13.95 8.39 -1.54
CA LYS A 345 13.78 9.69 -0.88
C LYS A 345 15.03 10.03 -0.09
N ALA A 346 15.56 11.24 -0.29
CA ALA A 346 16.63 11.76 0.55
C ALA A 346 16.24 11.69 2.04
N GLN A 347 17.24 11.60 2.92
CA GLN A 347 17.07 11.50 4.36
C GLN A 347 17.88 12.59 5.06
N SER A 348 17.44 13.01 6.25
CA SER A 348 18.25 13.89 7.11
C SER A 348 19.55 13.18 7.50
N ILE A 349 20.68 13.87 7.33
CA ILE A 349 21.99 13.39 7.75
C ILE A 349 21.98 13.13 9.26
N SER A 350 21.52 14.10 10.05
CA SER A 350 21.54 14.04 11.52
C SER A 350 20.71 12.85 12.04
N ALA A 351 19.52 12.62 11.46
CA ALA A 351 18.67 11.50 11.84
C ALA A 351 19.22 10.14 11.38
N ALA A 352 19.97 10.12 10.27
CA ALA A 352 20.51 8.89 9.69
C ALA A 352 21.82 8.42 10.31
N ILE A 353 22.57 9.27 11.04
CA ILE A 353 23.90 8.92 11.56
C ILE A 353 23.90 7.59 12.32
N GLU A 354 23.00 7.43 13.28
CA GLU A 354 22.99 6.22 14.12
C GLU A 354 22.55 4.98 13.35
N GLN A 355 21.53 5.12 12.48
CA GLN A 355 21.06 4.02 11.62
C GLN A 355 22.19 3.46 10.74
N TRP A 356 23.07 4.33 10.24
CA TRP A 356 24.14 3.98 9.32
C TRP A 356 25.47 3.66 10.02
N ARG A 357 25.53 3.72 11.36
CA ARG A 357 26.78 3.59 12.12
C ARG A 357 27.54 2.31 11.78
N THR A 358 26.88 1.16 11.92
CA THR A 358 27.53 -0.15 11.68
C THR A 358 28.04 -0.28 10.25
N TYR A 359 27.34 0.31 9.27
CA TYR A 359 27.73 0.26 7.87
C TYR A 359 29.03 1.03 7.59
N PHE A 360 29.12 2.28 8.05
CA PHE A 360 30.28 3.14 7.79
C PHE A 360 31.47 2.83 8.70
N GLU A 361 31.26 2.45 9.97
CA GLU A 361 32.37 2.06 10.86
C GLU A 361 33.09 0.80 10.36
N ALA A 362 32.39 -0.11 9.70
CA ALA A 362 32.97 -1.28 9.07
C ALA A 362 33.72 -0.97 7.76
N ARG A 363 33.61 0.26 7.23
CA ARG A 363 34.10 0.70 5.91
C ARG A 363 34.87 2.01 5.99
N PRO A 364 36.03 2.03 6.67
CA PRO A 364 36.84 3.24 6.82
C PRO A 364 37.33 3.84 5.48
N GLU A 365 37.38 3.05 4.42
CA GLU A 365 37.68 3.48 3.06
C GLU A 365 36.63 4.46 2.48
N LEU A 366 35.41 4.48 3.01
CA LEU A 366 34.35 5.43 2.64
C LEU A 366 34.51 6.78 3.36
N GLY A 367 35.71 7.11 3.82
CA GLY A 367 36.05 8.36 4.49
C GLY A 367 35.65 9.59 3.66
N GLY A 368 35.25 10.66 4.36
CA GLY A 368 34.88 11.93 3.72
C GLY A 368 33.46 11.99 3.15
N THR A 369 32.69 10.90 3.20
CA THR A 369 31.24 10.88 2.90
C THR A 369 30.42 11.69 3.92
N TRP A 370 29.13 11.92 3.60
CA TRP A 370 28.19 12.64 4.45
C TRP A 370 28.17 12.16 5.91
N TRP A 371 28.31 10.85 6.15
CA TRP A 371 28.25 10.26 7.48
C TRP A 371 29.43 10.72 8.35
N HIS A 372 30.65 10.68 7.80
CA HIS A 372 31.86 11.14 8.47
C HIS A 372 31.83 12.64 8.74
N ARG A 373 31.39 13.44 7.76
CA ARG A 373 31.22 14.90 7.93
C ARG A 373 30.18 15.20 9.01
N GLY A 374 29.05 14.48 9.01
CA GLY A 374 28.00 14.61 10.02
C GLY A 374 28.48 14.25 11.43
N LYS A 375 29.24 13.15 11.58
CA LYS A 375 29.84 12.76 12.87
C LYS A 375 30.81 13.81 13.40
N ALA A 376 31.68 14.34 12.54
CA ALA A 376 32.61 15.41 12.92
C ALA A 376 31.86 16.70 13.35
N GLN A 377 30.76 17.02 12.67
CA GLN A 377 29.91 18.17 13.02
C GLN A 377 29.17 17.97 14.35
N GLN A 378 28.60 16.78 14.61
CA GLN A 378 28.00 16.45 15.91
C GLN A 378 29.01 16.56 17.05
N ALA A 379 30.22 16.03 16.85
CA ALA A 379 31.29 16.11 17.84
C ALA A 379 31.70 17.57 18.11
N ALA A 380 31.84 18.40 17.08
CA ALA A 380 32.18 19.82 17.23
C ALA A 380 31.07 20.64 17.92
N GLY A 381 29.80 20.34 17.65
CA GLY A 381 28.65 21.00 18.28
C GLY A 381 28.46 20.63 19.77
N GLN A 382 29.00 19.49 20.22
CA GLN A 382 29.03 19.14 21.65
C GLN A 382 30.11 19.92 22.41
N THR A 383 31.15 20.41 21.72
CA THR A 383 32.26 21.17 22.32
C THR A 383 32.02 22.69 22.36
N GLU A 384 31.21 23.23 21.45
CA GLU A 384 30.79 24.65 21.42
C GLU A 384 29.32 24.78 21.81
N THR A 385 29.02 25.02 23.09
CA THR A 385 27.68 25.42 23.56
C THR A 385 27.37 26.86 23.12
N LEU A 386 27.17 27.06 21.83
CA LEU A 386 26.57 28.28 21.30
C LEU A 386 25.05 28.11 21.30
N GLU A 387 24.35 28.89 22.12
CA GLU A 387 22.88 28.94 22.06
C GLU A 387 22.43 29.36 20.65
N PRO A 388 21.56 28.57 19.99
CA PRO A 388 21.07 28.92 18.67
C PRO A 388 20.39 30.28 18.65
N ARG A 389 20.78 31.13 17.70
CA ARG A 389 20.25 32.49 17.52
C ARG A 389 18.99 32.46 16.66
N PRO A 390 17.96 33.26 16.96
CA PRO A 390 16.77 33.32 16.14
C PRO A 390 17.09 33.88 14.74
N LEU A 391 16.61 33.21 13.70
CA LEU A 391 16.63 33.71 12.32
C LEU A 391 15.34 34.48 11.99
N GLY A 392 14.24 34.12 12.65
CA GLY A 392 12.89 34.65 12.40
C GLY A 392 11.86 33.52 12.30
N GLY A 393 10.63 33.79 12.71
CA GLY A 393 9.61 32.73 12.86
C GLY A 393 10.08 31.64 13.84
N PRO A 394 9.85 30.36 13.56
CA PRO A 394 10.29 29.23 14.38
C PRO A 394 11.75 28.79 14.11
N PHE A 395 12.47 29.49 13.22
CA PHE A 395 13.80 29.08 12.77
C PHE A 395 14.92 29.72 13.58
N PHE A 396 15.95 28.93 13.86
CA PHE A 396 17.15 29.29 14.61
C PHE A 396 18.41 28.88 13.84
N SER A 397 19.56 29.37 14.29
CA SER A 397 20.85 28.98 13.74
C SER A 397 21.95 28.91 14.79
N ASP A 398 22.77 27.89 14.68
CA ASP A 398 24.06 27.76 15.39
C ASP A 398 25.25 28.28 14.57
N GLY A 399 24.99 29.00 13.48
CA GLY A 399 26.01 29.51 12.56
C GLY A 399 26.35 28.59 11.39
N LYS A 400 25.87 27.34 11.38
CA LYS A 400 26.09 26.39 10.27
C LYS A 400 24.82 25.69 9.79
N ARG A 401 23.81 25.60 10.65
CA ARG A 401 22.56 24.86 10.39
C ARG A 401 21.34 25.77 10.58
N VAL A 402 20.25 25.41 9.91
CA VAL A 402 18.92 25.89 10.25
C VAL A 402 18.31 24.90 11.24
N LEU A 403 17.94 25.41 12.41
CA LEU A 403 17.45 24.62 13.53
C LEU A 403 16.03 25.03 13.87
N ILE A 404 15.28 24.12 14.48
CA ILE A 404 13.98 24.40 15.09
C ILE A 404 13.89 23.77 16.47
N ARG A 405 13.05 24.35 17.31
CA ARG A 405 12.68 23.74 18.59
C ARG A 405 11.49 22.80 18.35
N PRO A 406 11.61 21.49 18.66
CA PRO A 406 10.50 20.57 18.54
C PRO A 406 9.31 21.02 19.40
N ARG A 407 8.11 20.72 18.92
CA ARG A 407 6.87 21.15 19.58
C ARG A 407 6.49 20.27 20.79
N ARG A 408 7.18 19.14 21.02
CA ARG A 408 6.94 18.23 22.15
C ARG A 408 7.83 18.60 23.35
N PRO A 409 7.27 18.72 24.56
CA PRO A 409 8.02 19.09 25.77
C PRO A 409 9.17 18.15 26.13
N ASP A 410 9.07 16.88 25.73
CA ASP A 410 10.01 15.82 26.12
C ASP A 410 11.21 15.71 25.14
N ASP A 411 11.17 16.42 24.01
CA ASP A 411 12.12 16.20 22.92
C ASP A 411 13.46 16.92 23.11
N GLY A 412 13.58 17.85 24.06
CA GLY A 412 14.82 18.37 24.69
C GLY A 412 15.93 19.00 23.81
N GLU A 413 16.03 18.61 22.55
CA GLU A 413 17.14 18.85 21.64
C GLU A 413 16.67 19.65 20.42
N TRP A 414 17.54 20.50 19.92
CA TRP A 414 17.33 21.24 18.68
C TRP A 414 17.32 20.29 17.49
N ILE A 415 16.28 20.37 16.64
CA ILE A 415 16.23 19.57 15.42
C ILE A 415 16.85 20.36 14.28
N SER A 416 17.80 19.73 13.58
CA SER A 416 18.42 20.29 12.39
C SER A 416 17.59 20.02 11.15
N LEU A 417 17.30 21.09 10.39
CA LEU A 417 16.70 21.02 9.07
C LEU A 417 17.82 20.91 8.03
N ASP A 418 18.49 19.76 7.99
CA ASP A 418 19.70 19.52 7.17
C ASP A 418 19.51 19.74 5.66
N HIS A 419 18.26 19.74 5.20
CA HIS A 419 17.86 19.94 3.81
C HIS A 419 17.63 21.41 3.46
N PHE A 420 17.71 22.32 4.42
CA PHE A 420 17.66 23.77 4.17
C PHE A 420 19.09 24.27 3.98
N ASP A 421 19.36 24.96 2.87
CA ASP A 421 20.67 25.58 2.66
C ASP A 421 20.84 26.77 3.62
N HIS A 422 21.57 26.53 4.71
CA HIS A 422 21.76 27.51 5.78
C HIS A 422 22.31 28.85 5.30
N ALA A 423 23.28 28.84 4.37
CA ALA A 423 23.97 30.05 3.91
C ALA A 423 23.02 31.02 3.19
N SER A 424 22.06 30.49 2.44
CA SER A 424 21.06 31.27 1.71
C SER A 424 19.71 31.35 2.42
N PHE A 425 19.51 30.64 3.53
CA PHE A 425 18.21 30.57 4.18
C PHE A 425 17.76 31.92 4.74
N ARG A 426 16.50 32.26 4.46
CA ARG A 426 15.79 33.43 4.98
C ARG A 426 14.36 33.02 5.36
N PRO A 427 13.92 33.24 6.61
CA PRO A 427 12.51 33.04 6.94
C PRO A 427 11.64 34.06 6.19
N ILE A 428 10.43 33.65 5.82
CA ILE A 428 9.44 34.51 5.14
C ILE A 428 8.27 34.77 6.07
N VAL A 429 7.49 33.74 6.40
CA VAL A 429 6.30 33.84 7.24
C VAL A 429 5.94 32.49 7.83
N ASP A 430 5.43 32.47 9.07
CA ASP A 430 5.03 31.26 9.78
C ASP A 430 6.10 30.15 9.70
N VAL A 431 5.76 29.00 9.14
CA VAL A 431 6.65 27.84 8.97
C VAL A 431 7.40 27.84 7.63
N PHE A 432 7.34 28.94 6.88
CA PHE A 432 7.94 29.09 5.56
C PHE A 432 9.20 29.95 5.58
N GLY A 433 10.16 29.55 4.75
CA GLY A 433 11.34 30.32 4.43
C GLY A 433 11.73 30.11 2.98
N GLN A 434 12.82 30.72 2.55
CA GLN A 434 13.43 30.47 1.25
C GLN A 434 14.89 30.13 1.45
N ASP A 435 15.43 29.31 0.57
CA ASP A 435 16.86 29.17 0.35
C ASP A 435 17.16 29.25 -1.15
N ARG A 436 18.41 29.02 -1.56
CA ARG A 436 18.84 29.08 -2.97
C ARG A 436 18.09 28.10 -3.89
N HIS A 437 17.44 27.08 -3.34
CA HIS A 437 16.67 26.10 -4.10
C HIS A 437 15.18 26.44 -4.18
N GLY A 438 14.71 27.47 -3.48
CA GLY A 438 13.34 27.99 -3.57
C GLY A 438 12.61 28.04 -2.23
N LEU A 439 11.29 27.96 -2.27
CA LEU A 439 10.45 28.05 -1.08
C LEU A 439 10.59 26.77 -0.26
N ARG A 440 10.83 26.95 1.04
CA ARG A 440 10.97 25.89 2.04
C ARG A 440 9.88 26.02 3.08
N TYR A 441 9.51 24.89 3.67
CA TYR A 441 8.63 24.85 4.83
C TYR A 441 8.98 23.63 5.67
N PHE A 442 8.72 23.68 6.96
CA PHE A 442 8.75 22.48 7.80
C PHE A 442 7.35 22.15 8.30
N LEU A 443 7.14 20.89 8.63
CA LEU A 443 5.89 20.38 9.17
C LEU A 443 6.03 20.21 10.69
N PRO A 444 5.31 21.00 11.51
CA PRO A 444 5.37 20.86 12.97
C PRO A 444 4.95 19.45 13.41
N GLY A 445 5.76 18.81 14.26
CA GLY A 445 5.59 17.43 14.71
C GLY A 445 6.06 16.35 13.71
N LEU A 446 6.52 16.76 12.53
CA LEU A 446 7.11 15.90 11.49
C LEU A 446 8.42 16.52 10.99
N GLU A 447 9.21 17.09 11.89
CA GLU A 447 10.41 17.90 11.60
C GLU A 447 11.49 17.14 10.78
N ALA A 448 11.51 15.81 10.86
CA ALA A 448 12.36 14.94 10.04
C ALA A 448 11.88 14.80 8.56
N TYR A 449 10.72 15.36 8.23
CA TYR A 449 10.01 15.21 6.95
C TYR A 449 9.67 16.59 6.35
N GLY A 450 9.84 16.76 5.03
CA GLY A 450 9.59 18.03 4.33
C GLY A 450 10.80 18.53 3.51
N GLN A 451 11.46 17.62 2.79
CA GLN A 451 12.82 17.86 2.29
C GLN A 451 12.91 18.61 0.97
N GLU A 452 11.85 18.58 0.17
CA GLU A 452 11.87 19.11 -1.19
C GLU A 452 11.39 20.56 -1.25
N PRO A 453 11.97 21.40 -2.13
CA PRO A 453 11.49 22.76 -2.31
C PRO A 453 10.08 22.72 -2.89
N VAL A 454 9.25 23.70 -2.54
CA VAL A 454 7.88 23.74 -3.04
C VAL A 454 7.93 23.99 -4.55
N LYS A 455 7.47 23.00 -5.32
CA LYS A 455 7.50 23.03 -6.78
C LYS A 455 6.76 24.24 -7.35
N ASP A 456 7.36 24.84 -8.38
CA ASP A 456 6.84 25.99 -9.15
C ASP A 456 6.56 27.24 -8.31
N SER A 457 7.03 27.29 -7.05
CA SER A 457 6.83 28.41 -6.14
C SER A 457 7.57 29.68 -6.57
N ASP A 458 7.06 30.82 -6.11
CA ASP A 458 7.72 32.11 -6.19
C ASP A 458 7.89 32.70 -4.77
N PRO A 459 9.01 32.37 -4.09
CA PRO A 459 9.24 32.81 -2.71
C PRO A 459 9.24 34.33 -2.54
N ALA A 460 9.65 35.08 -3.57
CA ALA A 460 9.79 36.53 -3.51
C ALA A 460 8.44 37.25 -3.36
N SER A 461 7.34 36.64 -3.80
CA SER A 461 5.99 37.19 -3.68
C SER A 461 5.11 36.41 -2.69
N PHE A 462 5.70 35.49 -1.92
CA PHE A 462 4.98 34.62 -0.99
C PHE A 462 4.47 35.39 0.23
N VAL A 463 3.18 35.32 0.48
CA VAL A 463 2.50 36.06 1.56
C VAL A 463 1.37 35.24 2.19
N THR A 464 1.10 35.52 3.47
CA THR A 464 -0.11 35.03 4.15
C THR A 464 -1.34 35.81 3.68
N ILE A 465 -2.45 35.11 3.45
CA ILE A 465 -3.75 35.73 3.16
C ILE A 465 -4.58 35.81 4.43
N ALA A 466 -4.97 34.65 4.97
CA ALA A 466 -5.75 34.53 6.21
C ALA A 466 -5.75 33.08 6.71
N GLY A 467 -5.57 32.88 8.01
CA GLY A 467 -5.50 31.54 8.60
C GLY A 467 -4.41 30.68 7.95
N GLY A 468 -4.73 29.43 7.61
CA GLY A 468 -3.80 28.53 6.92
C GLY A 468 -3.65 28.77 5.41
N TRP A 469 -4.09 29.92 4.88
CA TRP A 469 -4.01 30.23 3.45
C TRP A 469 -2.89 31.21 3.12
N PHE A 470 -2.13 30.86 2.08
CA PHE A 470 -1.01 31.65 1.57
C PHE A 470 -1.11 31.75 0.04
N LYS A 471 -0.36 32.67 -0.56
CA LYS A 471 -0.17 32.72 -2.02
C LYS A 471 1.18 33.28 -2.39
N ASP A 472 1.58 33.02 -3.61
CA ASP A 472 2.58 33.78 -4.34
C ASP A 472 1.97 34.33 -5.65
N SER A 473 2.81 34.82 -6.56
CA SER A 473 2.39 35.37 -7.85
C SER A 473 1.84 34.33 -8.83
N ARG A 474 2.07 33.03 -8.57
CA ARG A 474 1.77 31.92 -9.48
C ARG A 474 0.66 31.01 -8.97
N GLN A 475 0.60 30.77 -7.67
CA GLN A 475 -0.36 29.84 -7.06
C GLN A 475 -0.71 30.19 -5.61
N ALA A 476 -1.77 29.54 -5.12
CA ALA A 476 -2.20 29.62 -3.72
C ALA A 476 -1.80 28.35 -2.97
N TYR A 477 -1.78 28.41 -1.65
CA TYR A 477 -1.39 27.31 -0.78
C TYR A 477 -2.33 27.22 0.42
N TYR A 478 -2.52 26.00 0.89
CA TYR A 478 -3.20 25.74 2.16
C TYR A 478 -2.35 24.82 3.04
N LEU A 479 -2.10 25.23 4.27
CA LEU A 479 -1.45 24.44 5.30
C LEU A 479 -2.14 24.65 6.64
N ASP A 480 -2.77 23.59 7.13
CA ASP A 480 -3.22 23.52 8.52
C ASP A 480 -2.07 22.98 9.38
N SER A 481 -1.30 23.90 9.99
CA SER A 481 -0.17 23.58 10.87
C SER A 481 -0.59 23.03 12.23
N ALA A 482 -1.89 23.07 12.55
CA ALA A 482 -2.45 22.51 13.77
C ALA A 482 -2.98 21.09 13.57
N ALA A 483 -3.11 20.60 12.34
CA ALA A 483 -3.52 19.23 12.03
C ALA A 483 -2.57 18.17 12.64
N PRO A 484 -3.05 16.95 12.97
CA PRO A 484 -2.20 15.86 13.46
C PRO A 484 -1.08 15.44 12.51
N MET A 485 -1.38 15.44 11.21
CA MET A 485 -0.44 15.16 10.12
C MET A 485 -0.56 16.31 9.11
N PRO A 486 0.10 17.45 9.38
CA PRO A 486 -0.01 18.61 8.51
C PRO A 486 0.61 18.29 7.15
N ALA A 487 0.00 18.80 6.08
CA ALA A 487 0.49 18.64 4.72
C ALA A 487 0.19 19.91 3.93
N LEU A 488 1.20 20.40 3.21
CA LEU A 488 1.05 21.57 2.34
C LEU A 488 0.28 21.16 1.08
N ALA A 489 -0.85 21.80 0.83
CA ALA A 489 -1.59 21.68 -0.42
C ALA A 489 -1.23 22.84 -1.35
N VAL A 490 -0.66 22.53 -2.52
CA VAL A 490 -0.51 23.48 -3.62
C VAL A 490 -1.84 23.58 -4.35
N VAL A 491 -2.40 24.79 -4.41
CA VAL A 491 -3.75 25.06 -4.88
C VAL A 491 -3.71 25.71 -6.25
N LYS A 492 -4.18 24.98 -7.26
CA LYS A 492 -4.37 25.51 -8.62
C LYS A 492 -5.62 26.39 -8.67
N ALA A 493 -5.45 27.61 -8.16
CA ALA A 493 -6.47 28.64 -8.10
C ALA A 493 -6.36 29.61 -9.29
N ASP A 494 -7.48 30.22 -9.67
CA ASP A 494 -7.46 31.47 -10.43
C ASP A 494 -7.16 32.63 -9.48
N LEU A 495 -5.88 33.03 -9.41
CA LEU A 495 -5.41 34.05 -8.46
C LEU A 495 -6.09 35.42 -8.63
N LYS A 496 -6.69 35.74 -9.79
CA LYS A 496 -7.38 37.02 -9.98
C LYS A 496 -8.72 37.08 -9.25
N SER A 497 -9.38 35.93 -9.10
CA SER A 497 -10.68 35.80 -8.44
C SER A 497 -10.61 35.05 -7.10
N PHE A 498 -9.40 34.70 -6.66
CA PHE A 498 -9.19 33.89 -5.46
C PHE A 498 -9.52 34.68 -4.19
N GLU A 499 -10.43 34.12 -3.39
CA GLU A 499 -10.95 34.71 -2.16
C GLU A 499 -10.96 33.66 -1.05
N VAL A 500 -10.39 33.99 0.10
CA VAL A 500 -10.47 33.16 1.30
C VAL A 500 -11.73 33.54 2.07
N LEU A 501 -12.63 32.58 2.27
CA LEU A 501 -13.90 32.78 2.96
C LEU A 501 -13.75 32.69 4.48
N GLY A 502 -12.75 31.96 4.95
CA GLY A 502 -12.44 31.74 6.36
C GLY A 502 -12.17 30.27 6.68
N GLY A 503 -11.32 30.03 7.69
CA GLY A 503 -10.90 28.68 8.09
C GLY A 503 -10.34 27.89 6.90
N ALA A 504 -10.90 26.72 6.64
CA ALA A 504 -10.49 25.82 5.56
C ALA A 504 -11.10 26.14 4.19
N TYR A 505 -11.86 27.24 4.04
CA TYR A 505 -12.64 27.53 2.83
C TYR A 505 -12.10 28.72 2.04
N ALA A 506 -11.98 28.52 0.74
CA ALA A 506 -11.72 29.55 -0.26
C ALA A 506 -12.58 29.31 -1.51
N ARG A 507 -12.63 30.29 -2.41
CA ARG A 507 -13.28 30.16 -3.72
C ARG A 507 -12.50 30.91 -4.79
N ASP A 508 -12.76 30.57 -6.03
CA ASP A 508 -12.38 31.36 -7.20
C ASP A 508 -13.46 31.23 -8.30
N ALA A 509 -13.24 31.83 -9.46
CA ALA A 509 -14.16 31.77 -10.60
C ALA A 509 -14.45 30.34 -11.10
N LYS A 510 -13.67 29.34 -10.69
CA LYS A 510 -13.83 27.93 -11.08
C LYS A 510 -14.50 27.10 -9.98
N GLY A 511 -14.90 27.67 -8.85
CA GLY A 511 -15.66 26.98 -7.81
C GLY A 511 -15.07 27.06 -6.40
N LEU A 512 -15.64 26.29 -5.49
CA LEU A 512 -15.24 26.23 -4.09
C LEU A 512 -13.97 25.37 -3.92
N ILE A 513 -13.09 25.79 -3.02
CA ILE A 513 -11.88 25.10 -2.63
C ILE A 513 -11.91 24.91 -1.11
N VAL A 514 -11.73 23.67 -0.66
CA VAL A 514 -11.73 23.34 0.77
C VAL A 514 -10.51 22.49 1.09
N GLU A 515 -9.73 22.92 2.08
CA GLU A 515 -8.45 22.28 2.47
C GLU A 515 -7.50 22.11 1.27
N GLY A 516 -7.40 23.16 0.45
CA GLY A 516 -6.61 23.19 -0.78
C GLY A 516 -7.14 22.33 -1.94
N LYS A 517 -8.30 21.66 -1.78
CA LYS A 517 -8.87 20.79 -2.82
C LYS A 517 -10.16 21.38 -3.40
N ARG A 518 -10.20 21.47 -4.73
CA ARG A 518 -11.39 21.93 -5.47
C ARG A 518 -12.55 20.97 -5.31
N LYS A 519 -13.74 21.49 -4.97
CA LYS A 519 -14.98 20.73 -4.88
C LYS A 519 -15.79 20.89 -6.17
N ARG A 520 -16.29 19.77 -6.70
CA ARG A 520 -17.09 19.73 -7.94
C ARG A 520 -18.59 19.63 -7.68
N ASP A 521 -18.96 19.20 -6.47
CA ASP A 521 -20.36 18.89 -6.12
C ASP A 521 -21.12 20.10 -5.56
N ILE A 522 -20.52 21.29 -5.60
CA ILE A 522 -21.15 22.55 -5.20
C ILE A 522 -21.16 23.45 -6.43
N ALA A 523 -22.34 23.58 -7.04
CA ALA A 523 -22.52 24.29 -8.31
C ALA A 523 -22.29 25.79 -8.18
N ASP A 524 -22.75 26.40 -7.08
CA ASP A 524 -22.57 27.82 -6.81
C ASP A 524 -21.73 28.02 -5.52
N PRO A 525 -20.45 28.44 -5.64
CA PRO A 525 -19.61 28.73 -4.47
C PRO A 525 -20.00 30.05 -3.78
N HIS A 526 -20.82 30.91 -4.40
CA HIS A 526 -21.17 32.21 -3.83
C HIS A 526 -22.16 32.11 -2.67
N VAL A 527 -22.96 31.04 -2.63
CA VAL A 527 -23.90 30.76 -1.53
C VAL A 527 -23.23 30.19 -0.28
N VAL A 528 -21.93 29.89 -0.35
CA VAL A 528 -21.17 29.30 0.76
C VAL A 528 -20.66 30.38 1.69
N VAL A 529 -21.02 30.26 2.97
CA VAL A 529 -20.55 31.13 4.06
C VAL A 529 -19.73 30.29 5.02
N ALA A 530 -18.45 30.62 5.19
CA ALA A 530 -17.60 29.94 6.17
C ALA A 530 -18.09 30.27 7.59
N LEU A 531 -18.14 29.24 8.46
CA LEU A 531 -18.52 29.37 9.87
C LEU A 531 -17.29 29.30 10.80
N GLY A 532 -16.09 29.14 10.24
CA GLY A 532 -14.84 28.95 10.96
C GLY A 532 -14.33 27.51 10.87
N HIS A 533 -13.01 27.34 11.02
CA HIS A 533 -12.36 26.02 10.99
C HIS A 533 -12.75 25.21 9.72
N ALA A 534 -13.18 23.96 9.91
CA ALA A 534 -13.62 23.04 8.86
C ALA A 534 -15.12 23.18 8.51
N PHE A 535 -15.83 24.19 9.03
CA PHE A 535 -17.28 24.33 8.88
C PHE A 535 -17.71 25.51 8.00
N ALA A 536 -18.79 25.30 7.25
CA ALA A 536 -19.46 26.32 6.46
C ALA A 536 -20.96 26.03 6.38
N ARG A 537 -21.72 26.93 5.77
CA ARG A 537 -23.11 26.68 5.38
C ARG A 537 -23.38 27.10 3.95
N MET A 538 -24.35 26.44 3.33
CA MET A 538 -24.89 26.73 2.02
C MET A 538 -26.41 26.82 2.16
N GLY A 539 -26.93 28.04 2.25
CA GLY A 539 -28.31 28.25 2.69
C GLY A 539 -28.53 27.68 4.10
N GLN A 540 -29.48 26.74 4.22
CA GLN A 540 -29.79 25.99 5.45
C GLN A 540 -28.94 24.72 5.64
N VAL A 541 -28.16 24.33 4.63
CA VAL A 541 -27.36 23.11 4.67
C VAL A 541 -26.01 23.41 5.31
N LEU A 542 -25.71 22.75 6.43
CA LEU A 542 -24.38 22.80 7.04
C LEU A 542 -23.39 21.93 6.26
N LEU A 543 -22.14 22.39 6.17
CA LEU A 543 -21.04 21.73 5.51
C LEU A 543 -19.93 21.42 6.52
N TYR A 544 -19.39 20.20 6.44
CA TYR A 544 -18.17 19.80 7.15
C TYR A 544 -17.11 19.35 6.14
N ARG A 545 -15.95 20.01 6.12
CA ARG A 545 -14.86 19.78 5.14
C ARG A 545 -15.35 19.80 3.67
N GLY A 546 -16.32 20.67 3.40
CA GLY A 546 -16.94 20.86 2.08
C GLY A 546 -17.97 19.80 1.70
N ARG A 547 -18.44 18.95 2.63
CA ARG A 547 -19.50 17.97 2.38
C ARG A 547 -20.79 18.35 3.12
N PRO A 548 -21.97 18.24 2.47
CA PRO A 548 -23.26 18.40 3.14
C PRO A 548 -23.43 17.46 4.34
N VAL A 549 -23.85 18.02 5.47
CA VAL A 549 -24.18 17.25 6.68
C VAL A 549 -25.63 16.79 6.57
N ALA A 550 -25.84 15.51 6.29
CA ALA A 550 -27.18 14.95 6.05
C ALA A 550 -28.11 14.98 7.28
N ARG A 551 -27.54 14.94 8.49
CA ARG A 551 -28.29 14.91 9.76
C ARG A 551 -27.72 15.92 10.74
N SER A 552 -27.93 17.20 10.47
CA SER A 552 -27.49 18.31 11.34
C SER A 552 -28.28 18.42 12.65
N GLY A 553 -29.38 17.69 12.79
CA GLY A 553 -30.21 17.71 13.99
C GLY A 553 -30.87 19.08 14.18
N LYS A 554 -30.81 19.61 15.41
CA LYS A 554 -31.42 20.89 15.78
C LYS A 554 -30.46 22.09 15.70
N VAL A 555 -29.27 21.90 15.14
CA VAL A 555 -28.28 22.98 15.04
C VAL A 555 -28.83 24.11 14.17
N ASP A 556 -28.88 25.30 14.75
CA ASP A 556 -29.25 26.53 14.05
C ASP A 556 -28.05 27.07 13.26
N GLY A 557 -28.10 26.91 11.94
CA GLY A 557 -27.06 27.38 11.03
C GLY A 557 -26.88 28.90 10.99
N ALA A 558 -27.83 29.70 11.48
CA ALA A 558 -27.71 31.15 11.51
C ALA A 558 -26.81 31.65 12.65
N THR A 559 -26.81 30.94 13.78
CA THR A 559 -26.00 31.27 14.97
C THR A 559 -24.80 30.33 15.16
N ALA A 560 -24.71 29.28 14.35
CA ALA A 560 -23.61 28.33 14.37
C ALA A 560 -22.24 28.96 14.07
N ARG A 561 -21.23 28.57 14.84
CA ARG A 561 -19.82 28.88 14.62
C ARG A 561 -18.95 27.64 14.83
N GLY A 562 -17.96 27.46 13.97
CA GLY A 562 -16.88 26.50 14.19
C GLY A 562 -15.99 27.00 15.32
N VAL A 563 -15.69 26.13 16.28
CA VAL A 563 -14.81 26.43 17.45
C VAL A 563 -13.59 25.52 17.52
N HIS A 564 -13.56 24.50 16.66
CA HIS A 564 -12.48 23.54 16.46
C HIS A 564 -12.67 22.91 15.07
N ASP A 565 -11.63 22.26 14.53
CA ASP A 565 -11.73 21.55 13.22
C ASP A 565 -12.67 20.35 13.23
N GLU A 566 -13.16 19.99 14.42
CA GLU A 566 -14.13 18.92 14.63
C GLU A 566 -15.39 19.40 15.32
N VAL A 567 -15.45 20.63 15.84
CA VAL A 567 -16.60 21.08 16.65
C VAL A 567 -17.19 22.37 16.12
N LEU A 568 -18.48 22.33 15.87
CA LEU A 568 -19.34 23.49 15.61
C LEU A 568 -20.42 23.54 16.68
N ILE A 569 -20.72 24.76 17.15
CA ILE A 569 -21.70 25.03 18.19
C ILE A 569 -22.62 26.18 17.76
N ASP A 570 -23.92 26.08 18.05
CA ASP A 570 -24.88 27.18 17.88
C ASP A 570 -25.13 27.94 19.20
N ALA A 571 -25.87 29.04 19.13
CA ALA A 571 -26.17 29.85 20.32
C ALA A 571 -27.03 29.12 21.37
N GLY A 572 -27.74 28.05 20.97
CA GLY A 572 -28.50 27.17 21.87
C GLY A 572 -27.68 26.03 22.47
N GLY A 573 -26.39 25.94 22.14
CA GLY A 573 -25.48 24.89 22.60
C GLY A 573 -25.60 23.57 21.86
N HIS A 574 -26.36 23.49 20.76
CA HIS A 574 -26.36 22.29 19.92
C HIS A 574 -25.04 22.17 19.18
N LEU A 575 -24.55 20.94 19.05
CA LEU A 575 -23.21 20.66 18.59
C LEU A 575 -23.23 19.78 17.34
N LEU A 576 -22.25 20.02 16.46
CA LEU A 576 -21.73 19.00 15.55
C LEU A 576 -20.33 18.60 16.01
N ILE A 577 -20.11 17.30 16.18
CA ILE A 577 -18.77 16.71 16.26
C ILE A 577 -18.51 16.00 14.93
N GLY A 578 -17.63 16.59 14.11
CA GLY A 578 -17.49 16.29 12.68
C GLY A 578 -18.81 16.52 11.94
N SER A 579 -19.43 15.43 11.49
CA SER A 579 -20.75 15.46 10.84
C SER A 579 -21.89 14.93 11.72
N ARG A 580 -21.60 14.61 12.99
CA ARG A 580 -22.57 13.98 13.91
C ARG A 580 -23.16 15.01 14.85
N TYR A 581 -24.48 15.09 14.86
CA TYR A 581 -25.22 15.90 15.82
C TYR A 581 -25.08 15.38 17.26
N ARG A 582 -24.93 16.33 18.19
CA ARG A 582 -24.97 16.11 19.64
C ARG A 582 -25.88 17.15 20.30
N LYS A 583 -26.62 16.70 21.32
CA LYS A 583 -27.47 17.57 22.14
C LYS A 583 -26.59 18.50 22.99
N PRO A 584 -27.13 19.64 23.47
CA PRO A 584 -26.40 20.53 24.37
C PRO A 584 -25.90 19.77 25.61
N VAL A 585 -24.65 20.00 25.96
CA VAL A 585 -24.04 19.46 27.17
C VAL A 585 -24.57 20.27 28.36
N PRO A 586 -25.10 19.64 29.42
CA PRO A 586 -25.60 20.37 30.59
C PRO A 586 -24.54 21.31 31.18
N GLY A 587 -24.94 22.56 31.43
CA GLY A 587 -24.07 23.59 32.02
C GLY A 587 -23.07 24.24 31.05
N LEU A 588 -23.02 23.83 29.78
CA LEU A 588 -22.18 24.46 28.77
C LEU A 588 -22.71 25.85 28.41
N ASP A 589 -21.83 26.86 28.51
CA ASP A 589 -22.05 28.21 28.02
C ASP A 589 -21.55 28.36 26.57
N PRO A 590 -22.45 28.38 25.56
CA PRO A 590 -22.05 28.42 24.16
C PRO A 590 -21.36 29.72 23.75
N ALA A 591 -21.56 30.81 24.50
CA ALA A 591 -20.99 32.11 24.18
C ALA A 591 -19.50 32.16 24.49
N THR A 592 -19.06 31.53 25.58
CA THR A 592 -17.66 31.55 26.03
C THR A 592 -16.89 30.27 25.73
N PHE A 593 -17.57 29.22 25.24
CA PHE A 593 -16.97 27.96 24.83
C PHE A 593 -15.86 28.13 23.77
N ARG A 594 -14.65 27.67 24.09
CA ARG A 594 -13.44 27.71 23.24
C ARG A 594 -12.48 26.57 23.55
N PHE A 595 -11.72 26.13 22.55
CA PHE A 595 -10.69 25.10 22.74
C PHE A 595 -9.38 25.69 23.31
N LEU A 596 -8.75 24.96 24.23
CA LEU A 596 -7.41 25.24 24.78
C LEU A 596 -6.32 24.57 23.94
N ASN A 597 -6.56 23.33 23.52
CA ASN A 597 -5.69 22.55 22.64
C ASN A 597 -6.56 21.63 21.75
N ARG A 598 -6.02 20.55 21.17
CA ARG A 598 -6.79 19.70 20.23
C ARG A 598 -7.91 18.91 20.91
N ARG A 599 -7.81 18.67 22.22
CA ARG A 599 -8.72 17.76 22.94
C ARG A 599 -9.40 18.37 24.14
N PHE A 600 -8.95 19.52 24.64
CA PHE A 600 -9.56 20.18 25.78
C PHE A 600 -10.13 21.55 25.39
N ALA A 601 -11.31 21.84 25.92
CA ALA A 601 -12.00 23.10 25.77
C ALA A 601 -12.46 23.62 27.12
N VAL A 602 -12.81 24.89 27.16
CA VAL A 602 -13.32 25.56 28.35
C VAL A 602 -14.45 26.50 27.96
N ASP A 603 -15.36 26.72 28.90
CA ASP A 603 -16.15 27.94 28.96
C ASP A 603 -15.78 28.73 30.23
N ASN A 604 -16.64 29.63 30.70
CA ASN A 604 -16.39 30.39 31.92
C ASN A 604 -16.34 29.51 33.17
N ASP A 605 -17.09 28.41 33.21
CA ASP A 605 -17.39 27.65 34.43
C ASP A 605 -16.75 26.26 34.43
N HIS A 606 -16.56 25.66 33.25
CA HIS A 606 -16.23 24.26 33.09
C HIS A 606 -15.05 24.01 32.15
N VAL A 607 -14.45 22.84 32.32
CA VAL A 607 -13.47 22.23 31.42
C VAL A 607 -14.14 21.06 30.71
N TYR A 608 -13.85 20.90 29.43
CA TYR A 608 -14.38 19.85 28.58
C TYR A 608 -13.26 19.08 27.90
N ALA A 609 -13.46 17.78 27.71
CA ALA A 609 -12.62 16.93 26.89
C ALA A 609 -13.39 16.44 25.66
N LEU A 610 -12.89 16.75 24.47
CA LEU A 610 -13.30 16.13 23.23
C LEU A 610 -12.66 14.73 23.16
N THR A 611 -13.48 13.70 23.19
CA THR A 611 -13.11 12.31 22.93
C THR A 611 -13.52 11.90 21.52
N ASP A 612 -13.21 10.67 21.11
CA ASP A 612 -13.55 10.21 19.75
C ASP A 612 -15.07 10.14 19.51
N ASP A 613 -15.86 10.07 20.58
CA ASP A 613 -17.31 9.89 20.52
C ASP A 613 -18.12 11.08 21.03
N ALA A 614 -17.56 11.90 21.93
CA ALA A 614 -18.32 12.88 22.69
C ALA A 614 -17.49 14.08 23.16
N LEU A 615 -18.19 15.11 23.63
CA LEU A 615 -17.64 16.19 24.43
C LEU A 615 -18.05 15.94 25.88
N LEU A 616 -17.08 15.63 26.74
CA LEU A 616 -17.29 15.29 28.15
C LEU A 616 -16.99 16.49 29.04
N VAL A 617 -17.76 16.70 30.10
CA VAL A 617 -17.44 17.68 31.14
C VAL A 617 -16.44 17.06 32.12
N CYS A 618 -15.33 17.74 32.36
CA CYS A 618 -14.28 17.28 33.26
C CYS A 618 -14.42 17.97 34.62
N HIS A 619 -15.31 17.46 35.47
CA HIS A 619 -15.60 18.05 36.79
C HIS A 619 -14.38 18.06 37.74
N GLU A 620 -13.41 17.17 37.54
CA GLU A 620 -12.23 17.06 38.39
C GLU A 620 -11.12 18.04 38.04
N VAL A 621 -11.18 18.68 36.87
CA VAL A 621 -10.12 19.59 36.41
C VAL A 621 -10.37 20.97 37.00
N ASP A 622 -9.42 21.49 37.76
CA ASP A 622 -9.52 22.83 38.35
C ASP A 622 -9.44 23.91 37.25
N ARG A 623 -10.61 24.42 36.86
CA ARG A 623 -10.77 25.44 35.82
C ARG A 623 -9.97 26.72 36.09
N ALA A 624 -9.72 27.08 37.35
CA ALA A 624 -9.02 28.30 37.69
C ALA A 624 -7.49 28.17 37.50
N PHE A 625 -6.96 26.95 37.52
CA PHE A 625 -5.51 26.67 37.47
C PHE A 625 -5.11 25.80 36.26
N ILE A 626 -5.99 25.69 35.26
CA ILE A 626 -5.75 24.91 34.07
C ILE A 626 -4.68 25.56 33.17
N SER A 627 -3.77 24.74 32.66
CA SER A 627 -2.77 25.10 31.66
C SER A 627 -2.64 23.99 30.61
N THR A 628 -2.27 24.34 29.39
CA THR A 628 -2.06 23.36 28.32
C THR A 628 -0.77 22.58 28.53
N ASP A 629 -0.82 21.27 28.29
CA ASP A 629 0.34 20.38 28.30
C ASP A 629 0.42 19.61 26.96
N GLY A 630 0.96 20.29 25.95
CA GLY A 630 0.96 19.80 24.58
C GLY A 630 -0.43 19.79 23.94
N GLY A 631 -0.55 19.04 22.84
CA GLY A 631 -1.77 19.05 22.00
C GLY A 631 -2.93 18.23 22.55
N TYR A 632 -2.67 17.26 23.43
CA TYR A 632 -3.63 16.23 23.84
C TYR A 632 -3.82 16.13 25.37
N ALA A 633 -3.20 17.03 26.14
CA ALA A 633 -3.27 17.04 27.59
C ALA A 633 -3.34 18.45 28.18
N VAL A 634 -3.87 18.54 29.39
CA VAL A 634 -3.88 19.74 30.24
C VAL A 634 -3.35 19.39 31.62
N ARG A 635 -2.88 20.39 32.36
CA ARG A 635 -2.48 20.25 33.76
C ARG A 635 -3.23 21.25 34.60
N ASP A 636 -3.63 20.83 35.78
CA ASP A 636 -3.96 21.74 36.88
C ASP A 636 -2.91 21.62 37.99
N ARG A 637 -3.22 22.17 39.16
CA ARG A 637 -2.38 22.16 40.36
C ARG A 637 -2.13 20.75 40.95
N HIS A 638 -2.96 19.76 40.64
CA HIS A 638 -2.95 18.45 41.28
C HIS A 638 -2.54 17.34 40.31
N ALA A 639 -2.94 17.44 39.04
CA ALA A 639 -2.75 16.37 38.07
C ALA A 639 -2.61 16.87 36.64
N ARG A 640 -2.05 15.97 35.82
CA ARG A 640 -2.10 16.00 34.37
C ARG A 640 -3.29 15.17 33.89
N PHE A 641 -4.04 15.69 32.92
CA PHE A 641 -5.16 15.02 32.28
C PHE A 641 -4.88 14.86 30.79
N HIS A 642 -5.02 13.66 30.24
CA HIS A 642 -4.82 13.42 28.81
C HIS A 642 -5.97 12.60 28.22
N VAL A 643 -6.34 12.91 26.97
CA VAL A 643 -7.36 12.15 26.25
C VAL A 643 -6.70 11.04 25.44
N SER A 644 -7.24 9.82 25.55
CA SER A 644 -6.91 8.72 24.65
C SER A 644 -8.18 7.93 24.33
N GLY A 645 -8.50 7.84 23.03
CA GLY A 645 -9.75 7.25 22.56
C GLY A 645 -10.99 7.95 23.14
N SER A 646 -11.83 7.15 23.81
CA SER A 646 -13.09 7.60 24.41
C SER A 646 -12.96 8.02 25.89
N SER A 647 -11.75 8.01 26.48
CA SER A 647 -11.52 8.22 27.91
C SER A 647 -10.58 9.39 28.23
N VAL A 648 -10.72 9.94 29.44
CA VAL A 648 -9.83 10.96 30.01
C VAL A 648 -9.03 10.33 31.15
N TYR A 649 -7.71 10.41 31.08
CA TYR A 649 -6.82 9.79 32.05
C TYR A 649 -6.19 10.84 32.95
N ARG A 650 -6.23 10.59 34.26
CA ARG A 650 -5.64 11.47 35.29
C ARG A 650 -4.32 10.89 35.81
N THR A 651 -3.27 11.71 35.81
CA THR A 651 -1.95 11.37 36.34
C THR A 651 -1.52 12.42 37.36
N PRO A 652 -1.39 12.07 38.65
CA PRO A 652 -0.94 13.00 39.68
C PRO A 652 0.45 13.60 39.37
N LEU A 653 0.67 14.86 39.75
CA LEU A 653 1.99 15.49 39.66
C LEU A 653 2.89 15.02 40.82
N ALA A 654 4.20 14.89 40.58
CA ALA A 654 5.14 14.33 41.56
C ALA A 654 5.16 15.15 42.86
N GLY A 655 4.63 14.55 43.94
CA GLY A 655 4.43 15.19 45.25
C GLY A 655 3.15 14.71 45.96
N ASP A 656 2.14 14.26 45.20
CA ASP A 656 0.91 13.65 45.73
C ASP A 656 0.95 12.12 45.60
N GLN A 657 0.88 11.40 46.72
CA GLN A 657 0.85 9.94 46.77
C GLN A 657 -0.54 9.39 46.38
N GLY A 658 -0.90 9.46 45.10
CA GLY A 658 -2.12 8.85 44.55
C GLY A 658 -1.85 7.96 43.34
N SER A 659 -2.56 6.84 43.20
CA SER A 659 -2.45 5.97 42.03
C SER A 659 -3.15 6.59 40.80
N THR A 660 -2.72 6.19 39.61
CA THR A 660 -3.32 6.55 38.31
C THR A 660 -4.75 5.99 38.24
N SER A 661 -5.72 6.80 37.81
CA SER A 661 -7.14 6.40 37.66
C SER A 661 -7.70 6.77 36.29
N ASN A 662 -8.69 6.00 35.84
CA ASN A 662 -9.43 6.24 34.59
C ASN A 662 -10.76 6.94 34.92
N LEU A 663 -11.13 7.98 34.15
CA LEU A 663 -12.34 8.78 34.34
C LEU A 663 -13.36 8.58 33.21
#